data_AF-A0AAW4YGE0-F1
#
_entry.id   AF-A0AAW4YGE0-F1
#
_cell.length_a   1.000
_cell.length_b   1.000
_cell.length_c   1.000
_cell.angle_alpha   90.00
_cell.angle_beta   90.00
_cell.angle_gamma   90.00
#
_symmetry.space_group_name_H-M   'P 1'
#
loop_
_entity.id
_entity.type
_entity.pdbx_description
1 polymer ?
#
loop_
_entity_poly.entity_id
_entity_poly.type
_entity_poly.pdbx_seq_one_letter_code
_entity_poly.pdbx_strand_id
1 'polypeptide(L)'
;MNNQIFDFLNEYAKLPSPQYAVLLRGKWGCGKTYFVKHWLEEFDKSDKLPANENSIELKPIYVSLFGMREISDIKSAIDRCVNPFFYSKAGKILKIAGRIASKIIFKTELDIDKDGKSETSFSGALDSLSIFENDNKDEVKGVKFIIFDDLERCQIPMKQLLGFINYFVEHCDCHVVVVGEEKYLNDKTLHDLLEFKEKIVGREFEILPDIEAAIKLFVSEPMMATDFLSKETGMIQLCFECTATHNLRLLRQSLLDFSSLISVLPTKLVENNHDYLRSLLSCYIAVYAEYRNIDNRGYIVDWENWAVKAFVDTKDEESQKIRNLMGKYNRVNSLNQFEALSSEMVPKIVEHIEKGLSLAPLFENILSQKSRKLTALERLDSYWDKTNDEFNELYDSLLEELKDGTISEPANMGKSVGFLGYFDAMHFRELPEDAISDIKNRLLDIYQSCTCLKDLFKCHYSFIQGYNCVRGCDQDKKKTKCIINFVSELFEQKKEELPDDMQLALRQLSDENVGSLAYIDSGTYPDHSSSFRMRPIFAKENPQQLFDSLRKMSNRGRNAFSQFLAYHYEFLVNCDFSDTFLPDHDVLVKLRDLVKEEAKSKVSIEKWSYDGLIEGLDKSIRRANGESRIE
;
A
#
# COMPACT_ATOMS: atom_id res chain seq x y z
N MET A 1 21.35 -28.81 -17.24
CA MET A 1 22.16 -28.07 -18.23
C MET A 1 23.24 -27.24 -17.54
N ASN A 2 22.91 -26.38 -16.56
CA ASN A 2 23.92 -25.59 -15.84
C ASN A 2 25.02 -26.44 -15.16
N ASN A 3 24.68 -27.61 -14.60
CA ASN A 3 25.69 -28.54 -14.04
C ASN A 3 26.73 -28.99 -15.08
N GLN A 4 26.33 -29.21 -16.34
CA GLN A 4 27.27 -29.58 -17.40
C GLN A 4 28.22 -28.42 -17.75
N ILE A 5 27.74 -27.18 -17.67
CA ILE A 5 28.57 -25.98 -17.83
C ILE A 5 29.55 -25.89 -16.67
N PHE A 6 29.09 -26.18 -15.45
CA PHE A 6 29.92 -26.20 -14.24
C PHE A 6 31.06 -27.23 -14.35
N ASP A 7 30.73 -28.46 -14.73
CA ASP A 7 31.70 -29.54 -14.98
C ASP A 7 32.67 -29.16 -16.11
N PHE A 8 32.16 -28.55 -17.18
CA PHE A 8 33.01 -28.07 -18.26
C PHE A 8 34.00 -27.00 -17.80
N LEU A 9 33.59 -26.03 -16.98
CA LEU A 9 34.51 -25.00 -16.46
C LEU A 9 35.59 -25.61 -15.56
N ASN A 10 35.26 -26.66 -14.80
CA ASN A 10 36.24 -27.41 -14.00
C ASN A 10 37.27 -28.14 -14.88
N GLU A 11 36.82 -28.79 -15.96
CA GLU A 11 37.74 -29.44 -16.91
C GLU A 11 38.54 -28.42 -17.71
N TYR A 12 37.92 -27.30 -18.09
CA TYR A 12 38.57 -26.19 -18.78
C TYR A 12 39.72 -25.64 -17.93
N ALA A 13 39.52 -25.42 -16.62
CA ALA A 13 40.55 -24.93 -15.70
C ALA A 13 41.75 -25.89 -15.53
N LYS A 14 41.63 -27.17 -15.91
CA LYS A 14 42.72 -28.17 -15.86
C LYS A 14 43.57 -28.17 -17.13
N LEU A 15 43.15 -27.47 -18.19
CA LEU A 15 43.90 -27.43 -19.43
C LEU A 15 45.22 -26.65 -19.22
N PRO A 16 46.36 -27.15 -19.75
CA PRO A 16 47.64 -26.48 -19.55
C PRO A 16 47.77 -25.16 -20.34
N SER A 17 47.16 -25.09 -21.52
CA SER A 17 47.01 -23.88 -22.33
C SER A 17 45.73 -24.03 -23.15
N PRO A 18 44.65 -23.31 -22.81
CA PRO A 18 43.36 -23.46 -23.48
C PRO A 18 43.35 -22.88 -24.89
N GLN A 19 44.09 -21.80 -25.16
CA GLN A 19 44.17 -21.09 -26.45
C GLN A 19 42.82 -20.57 -27.02
N TYR A 20 41.76 -20.61 -26.22
CA TYR A 20 40.45 -20.06 -26.59
C TYR A 20 39.74 -19.54 -25.34
N ALA A 21 38.80 -18.60 -25.53
CA ALA A 21 37.89 -18.13 -24.49
C ALA A 21 36.55 -18.87 -24.50
N VAL A 22 35.88 -18.89 -23.35
CA VAL A 22 34.52 -19.42 -23.18
C VAL A 22 33.53 -18.25 -23.06
N LEU A 23 32.44 -18.28 -23.82
CA LEU A 23 31.36 -17.29 -23.71
C LEU A 23 30.16 -17.88 -22.96
N LEU A 24 29.80 -17.28 -21.82
CA LEU A 24 28.57 -17.58 -21.09
C LEU A 24 27.51 -16.54 -21.41
N ARG A 25 26.50 -16.93 -22.19
CA ARG A 25 25.37 -16.09 -22.58
C ARG A 25 24.12 -16.41 -21.76
N GLY A 26 23.12 -15.53 -21.80
CA GLY A 26 21.83 -15.77 -21.18
C GLY A 26 21.09 -14.49 -20.82
N LYS A 27 19.76 -14.56 -20.82
CA LYS A 27 18.87 -13.42 -20.60
C LYS A 27 19.17 -12.70 -19.28
N TRP A 28 18.89 -11.40 -19.22
CA TRP A 28 19.02 -10.63 -17.98
C TRP A 28 18.20 -11.22 -16.84
N GLY A 29 18.85 -11.42 -15.70
CA GLY A 29 18.24 -11.98 -14.50
C GLY A 29 18.12 -13.50 -14.46
N CYS A 30 18.65 -14.25 -15.45
CA CYS A 30 18.61 -15.72 -15.41
C CYS A 30 19.61 -16.35 -14.42
N GLY A 31 20.51 -15.57 -13.82
CA GLY A 31 21.46 -16.05 -12.82
C GLY A 31 22.92 -16.19 -13.28
N LYS A 32 23.34 -15.62 -14.41
CA LYS A 32 24.75 -15.69 -14.90
C LYS A 32 25.81 -15.36 -13.83
N THR A 33 25.72 -14.17 -13.24
CA THR A 33 26.65 -13.73 -12.19
C THR A 33 26.58 -14.62 -10.95
N TYR A 34 25.39 -15.13 -10.59
CA TYR A 34 25.24 -16.07 -9.46
C TYR A 34 25.93 -17.40 -9.76
N PHE A 35 25.73 -17.95 -10.96
CA PHE A 35 26.40 -19.17 -11.42
C PHE A 35 27.92 -19.02 -11.38
N VAL A 36 28.45 -17.93 -11.90
CA VAL A 36 29.90 -17.63 -11.91
C VAL A 36 30.45 -17.52 -10.48
N LYS A 37 29.78 -16.77 -9.61
CA LYS A 37 30.22 -16.62 -8.21
C LYS A 37 30.18 -17.94 -7.46
N HIS A 38 29.13 -18.74 -7.68
CA HIS A 38 29.03 -20.07 -7.09
C HIS A 38 30.15 -21.00 -7.56
N TRP A 39 30.48 -20.97 -8.86
CA TRP A 39 31.62 -21.72 -9.39
C TRP A 39 32.94 -21.28 -8.75
N LEU A 40 33.19 -19.97 -8.63
CA LEU A 40 34.38 -19.44 -7.96
C LEU A 40 34.49 -19.91 -6.50
N GLU A 41 33.37 -19.89 -5.75
CA GLU A 41 33.32 -20.35 -4.36
C GLU A 41 33.63 -21.85 -4.20
N GLU A 42 33.13 -22.70 -5.10
CA GLU A 42 33.39 -24.14 -5.07
C GLU A 42 34.81 -24.48 -5.56
N PHE A 43 35.32 -23.73 -6.54
CA PHE A 43 36.70 -23.83 -6.98
C PHE A 43 37.66 -23.54 -5.80
N ASP A 44 37.39 -22.48 -5.04
CA ASP A 44 38.16 -22.09 -3.87
C ASP A 44 38.13 -23.12 -2.72
N LYS A 45 37.05 -23.92 -2.61
CA LYS A 45 36.93 -24.98 -1.60
C LYS A 45 37.69 -26.25 -1.99
N SER A 46 37.77 -26.55 -3.29
CA SER A 46 38.33 -27.81 -3.81
C SER A 46 39.86 -27.77 -3.96
N ASP A 47 40.44 -26.62 -4.28
CA ASP A 47 41.90 -26.43 -4.47
C ASP A 47 42.61 -25.91 -3.20
N LYS A 48 42.68 -26.74 -2.16
CA LYS A 48 43.59 -26.51 -1.01
C LYS A 48 44.95 -27.15 -1.29
N LEU A 49 45.76 -26.58 -2.17
CA LEU A 49 47.17 -26.95 -2.26
C LEU A 49 47.96 -26.17 -1.19
N PRO A 50 48.91 -26.80 -0.48
CA PRO A 50 49.77 -26.07 0.44
C PRO A 50 50.71 -25.18 -0.37
N ALA A 51 50.48 -23.87 -0.34
CA ALA A 51 51.44 -22.89 -0.84
C ALA A 51 52.80 -23.11 -0.15
N ASN A 52 53.80 -23.57 -0.90
CA ASN A 52 55.17 -23.59 -0.43
C ASN A 52 55.64 -22.14 -0.20
N GLU A 53 56.55 -21.90 0.76
CA GLU A 53 56.94 -20.56 1.23
C GLU A 53 57.57 -19.60 0.20
N ASN A 54 57.69 -19.99 -1.08
CA ASN A 54 58.40 -19.25 -2.13
C ASN A 54 57.59 -19.05 -3.44
N SER A 55 56.28 -19.33 -3.49
CA SER A 55 55.45 -19.12 -4.69
C SER A 55 54.15 -18.37 -4.40
N ILE A 56 53.71 -17.52 -5.34
CA ILE A 56 52.39 -16.87 -5.31
C ILE A 56 51.38 -17.84 -5.91
N GLU A 57 50.29 -18.12 -5.19
CA GLU A 57 49.19 -18.93 -5.71
C GLU A 57 48.09 -18.02 -6.27
N LEU A 58 47.95 -18.03 -7.58
CA LEU A 58 46.93 -17.28 -8.30
C LEU A 58 45.61 -18.06 -8.27
N LYS A 59 44.56 -17.40 -7.81
CA LYS A 59 43.20 -17.92 -7.87
C LYS A 59 42.45 -17.33 -9.06
N PRO A 60 41.34 -17.95 -9.50
CA PRO A 60 40.45 -17.35 -10.48
C PRO A 60 40.01 -15.93 -10.10
N ILE A 61 40.03 -15.03 -11.07
CA ILE A 61 39.74 -13.60 -10.88
C ILE A 61 38.42 -13.25 -11.54
N TYR A 62 37.56 -12.54 -10.81
CA TYR A 62 36.32 -11.98 -11.31
C TYR A 62 36.45 -10.47 -11.54
N VAL A 63 36.10 -10.01 -12.74
CA VAL A 63 36.08 -8.60 -13.12
C VAL A 63 34.70 -8.27 -13.70
N SER A 64 33.97 -7.37 -13.04
CA SER A 64 32.77 -6.78 -13.65
C SER A 64 33.17 -5.64 -14.57
N LEU A 65 32.72 -5.68 -15.82
CA LEU A 65 32.95 -4.65 -16.83
C LEU A 65 31.91 -3.51 -16.76
N PHE A 66 30.93 -3.61 -15.84
CA PHE A 66 29.86 -2.65 -15.71
C PHE A 66 30.39 -1.22 -15.51
N GLY A 67 30.11 -0.34 -16.48
CA GLY A 67 30.46 1.07 -16.38
C GLY A 67 31.95 1.42 -16.53
N MET A 68 32.81 0.44 -16.87
CA MET A 68 34.23 0.69 -17.15
C MET A 68 34.35 1.53 -18.43
N ARG A 69 35.19 2.58 -18.41
CA ARG A 69 35.31 3.57 -19.50
C ARG A 69 36.63 3.47 -20.23
N GLU A 70 37.67 3.00 -19.57
CA GLU A 70 39.01 2.85 -20.10
C GLU A 70 39.66 1.56 -19.62
N ILE A 71 40.67 1.07 -20.37
CA ILE A 71 41.38 -0.17 -20.04
C ILE A 71 42.04 -0.10 -18.65
N SER A 72 42.47 1.09 -18.21
CA SER A 72 43.00 1.35 -16.86
C SER A 72 42.00 1.01 -15.75
N ASP A 73 40.70 1.14 -15.98
CA ASP A 73 39.68 0.75 -15.00
C ASP A 73 39.67 -0.77 -14.79
N ILE A 74 39.79 -1.53 -15.89
CA ILE A 74 39.88 -3.00 -15.87
C ILE A 74 41.17 -3.44 -15.19
N LYS A 75 42.30 -2.81 -15.54
CA LYS A 75 43.59 -3.07 -14.86
C LYS A 75 43.48 -2.83 -13.37
N SER A 76 42.90 -1.69 -12.96
CA SER A 76 42.70 -1.37 -11.54
C SER A 76 41.79 -2.39 -10.83
N ALA A 77 40.82 -2.98 -11.52
CA ALA A 77 39.98 -4.04 -10.97
C ALA A 77 40.76 -5.34 -10.78
N ILE A 78 41.57 -5.73 -11.78
CA ILE A 78 42.48 -6.88 -11.69
C ILE A 78 43.50 -6.66 -10.57
N ASP A 79 44.12 -5.48 -10.50
CA ASP A 79 45.07 -5.10 -9.44
C ASP A 79 44.48 -5.36 -8.06
N ARG A 80 43.24 -4.93 -7.80
CA ARG A 80 42.57 -5.14 -6.51
C ARG A 80 42.36 -6.62 -6.19
N CYS A 81 42.09 -7.45 -7.19
CA CYS A 81 41.97 -8.89 -7.01
C CYS A 81 43.32 -9.57 -6.77
N VAL A 82 44.40 -9.06 -7.38
CA VAL A 82 45.74 -9.64 -7.25
C VAL A 82 46.47 -9.12 -5.99
N ASN A 83 46.19 -7.90 -5.54
CA ASN A 83 46.88 -7.23 -4.42
C ASN A 83 46.94 -8.04 -3.10
N PRO A 84 45.85 -8.73 -2.68
CA PRO A 84 45.90 -9.59 -1.50
C PRO A 84 46.97 -10.70 -1.56
N PHE A 85 47.27 -11.23 -2.76
CA PHE A 85 48.36 -12.21 -2.93
C PHE A 85 49.74 -11.59 -2.67
N PHE A 86 49.92 -10.30 -2.98
CA PHE A 86 51.16 -9.56 -2.71
C PHE A 86 51.35 -9.20 -1.23
N TYR A 87 50.26 -8.98 -0.47
CA TYR A 87 50.33 -8.57 0.94
C TYR A 87 50.38 -9.73 1.95
N SER A 88 50.06 -10.96 1.55
CA SER A 88 50.21 -12.13 2.43
C SER A 88 51.70 -12.50 2.61
N LYS A 89 52.25 -12.11 3.77
CA LYS A 89 53.66 -12.23 4.22
C LYS A 89 54.62 -11.15 3.67
N ALA A 90 54.66 -10.04 4.41
CA ALA A 90 55.46 -8.83 4.27
C ALA A 90 57.01 -8.99 4.27
N GLY A 91 57.57 -9.97 3.57
CA GLY A 91 59.02 -10.24 3.59
C GLY A 91 59.74 -10.44 2.26
N LYS A 92 59.07 -10.67 1.12
CA LYS A 92 59.76 -11.12 -0.11
C LYS A 92 59.28 -10.48 -1.43
N ILE A 93 58.64 -9.31 -1.36
CA ILE A 93 58.22 -8.51 -2.53
C ILE A 93 59.42 -7.95 -3.33
N LEU A 94 60.60 -7.89 -2.73
CA LEU A 94 61.77 -7.23 -3.32
C LEU A 94 62.41 -7.97 -4.52
N LYS A 95 62.06 -9.24 -4.78
CA LYS A 95 62.66 -10.01 -5.90
C LYS A 95 61.87 -9.97 -7.21
N ILE A 96 60.54 -9.94 -7.15
CA ILE A 96 59.68 -9.94 -8.34
C ILE A 96 59.55 -8.51 -8.91
N ALA A 97 59.31 -7.52 -8.03
CA ALA A 97 59.24 -6.11 -8.43
C ALA A 97 60.59 -5.53 -8.91
N GLY A 98 61.71 -6.16 -8.56
CA GLY A 98 63.06 -5.70 -8.90
C GLY A 98 63.60 -6.16 -10.26
N ARG A 99 62.94 -7.11 -10.95
CA ARG A 99 63.44 -7.71 -12.21
C ARG A 99 62.54 -7.48 -13.43
N ILE A 100 61.36 -6.90 -13.27
CA ILE A 100 60.39 -6.77 -14.36
C ILE A 100 60.33 -5.30 -14.82
N ALA A 101 61.16 -4.97 -15.81
CA ALA A 101 61.02 -3.77 -16.62
C ALA A 101 60.46 -4.17 -18.01
N SER A 102 59.28 -4.77 -18.06
CA SER A 102 58.59 -5.06 -19.32
C SER A 102 57.77 -3.83 -19.76
N LYS A 103 58.15 -3.22 -20.88
CA LYS A 103 57.29 -2.27 -21.61
C LYS A 103 56.30 -3.08 -22.45
N ILE A 104 55.14 -3.41 -21.90
CA ILE A 104 54.04 -3.95 -22.71
C ILE A 104 53.43 -2.78 -23.48
N ILE A 105 53.69 -2.71 -24.79
CA ILE A 105 53.11 -1.72 -25.70
C ILE A 105 51.94 -2.39 -26.43
N PHE A 106 50.71 -2.09 -26.01
CA PHE A 106 49.52 -2.44 -26.77
C PHE A 106 49.43 -1.52 -28.01
N LYS A 107 49.94 -1.98 -29.16
CA LYS A 107 49.64 -1.36 -30.46
C LYS A 107 48.39 -2.02 -31.04
N THR A 108 47.22 -1.47 -30.75
CA THR A 108 46.06 -1.69 -31.62
C THR A 108 46.27 -0.85 -32.87
N GLU A 109 46.78 -1.46 -33.95
CA GLU A 109 46.80 -0.86 -35.29
C GLU A 109 45.37 -0.78 -35.83
N LEU A 110 44.65 0.28 -35.46
CA LEU A 110 43.35 0.60 -36.02
C LEU A 110 43.29 2.12 -36.19
N ASP A 111 43.68 2.59 -37.37
CA ASP A 111 43.34 3.91 -37.91
C ASP A 111 41.81 4.02 -37.99
N ILE A 112 41.17 4.46 -36.91
CA ILE A 112 39.71 4.67 -36.87
C ILE A 112 39.35 6.14 -37.04
N ASP A 113 40.28 7.08 -36.90
CA ASP A 113 40.07 8.48 -37.29
C ASP A 113 41.31 9.03 -37.98
N LYS A 114 41.17 9.52 -39.21
CA LYS A 114 42.20 10.23 -39.99
C LYS A 114 42.54 11.62 -39.39
N ASP A 115 42.63 11.73 -38.08
CA ASP A 115 42.86 12.98 -37.36
C ASP A 115 44.05 12.87 -36.40
N GLY A 116 45.17 12.29 -36.85
CA GLY A 116 46.54 12.66 -36.41
C GLY A 116 46.86 12.82 -34.92
N LYS A 117 46.04 12.31 -33.99
CA LYS A 117 46.17 12.46 -32.53
C LYS A 117 45.58 11.26 -31.80
N SER A 118 46.41 10.24 -31.60
CA SER A 118 46.92 9.82 -30.27
C SER A 118 47.38 8.37 -30.34
N GLU A 119 48.69 8.19 -30.49
CA GLU A 119 49.34 6.95 -30.09
C GLU A 119 49.26 6.85 -28.56
N THR A 120 48.29 6.13 -28.01
CA THR A 120 48.33 5.80 -26.58
C THR A 120 49.22 4.58 -26.36
N SER A 121 50.54 4.80 -26.48
CA SER A 121 51.54 3.88 -25.94
C SER A 121 51.54 4.03 -24.42
N PHE A 122 50.90 3.09 -23.73
CA PHE A 122 50.87 3.10 -22.26
C PHE A 122 52.14 2.44 -21.71
N SER A 123 52.99 3.24 -21.06
CA SER A 123 54.03 2.72 -20.16
C SER A 123 53.94 3.46 -18.82
N GLY A 124 53.70 2.75 -17.73
CA GLY A 124 53.71 3.34 -16.40
C GLY A 124 53.33 2.36 -15.30
N ALA A 125 54.28 2.14 -14.38
CA ALA A 125 54.20 1.48 -13.08
C ALA A 125 53.88 -0.03 -13.07
N LEU A 126 54.82 -0.81 -12.48
CA LEU A 126 54.75 -2.22 -12.08
C LEU A 126 53.46 -2.93 -12.53
N ASP A 127 53.49 -3.48 -13.74
CA ASP A 127 52.31 -4.08 -14.35
C ASP A 127 51.96 -5.37 -13.60
N SER A 128 50.92 -5.33 -12.77
CA SER A 128 50.37 -6.52 -12.11
C SER A 128 50.01 -7.61 -13.13
N LEU A 129 49.76 -7.21 -14.39
CA LEU A 129 49.48 -8.11 -15.49
C LEU A 129 50.66 -9.04 -15.82
N SER A 130 51.88 -8.67 -15.45
CA SER A 130 53.06 -9.52 -15.59
C SER A 130 52.93 -10.86 -14.82
N ILE A 131 52.07 -10.93 -13.80
CA ILE A 131 51.80 -12.18 -13.09
C ILE A 131 51.12 -13.23 -13.99
N PHE A 132 50.47 -12.79 -15.06
CA PHE A 132 49.85 -13.66 -16.06
C PHE A 132 50.81 -13.99 -17.21
N GLU A 133 51.97 -13.36 -17.33
CA GLU A 133 52.96 -13.70 -18.36
C GLU A 133 53.58 -15.08 -18.09
N ASN A 134 54.04 -15.73 -19.15
CA ASN A 134 54.54 -17.10 -19.08
C ASN A 134 55.97 -17.23 -18.55
N ASP A 135 56.73 -16.14 -18.54
CA ASP A 135 58.11 -16.12 -18.05
C ASP A 135 58.21 -16.29 -16.53
N ASN A 136 57.08 -16.21 -15.82
CA ASN A 136 56.99 -16.25 -14.35
C ASN A 136 56.48 -17.60 -13.78
N LYS A 137 56.48 -18.68 -14.58
CA LYS A 137 55.92 -20.01 -14.22
C LYS A 137 56.53 -20.65 -12.96
N ASP A 138 57.77 -20.32 -12.62
CA ASP A 138 58.43 -20.85 -11.41
C ASP A 138 58.01 -20.10 -10.12
N GLU A 139 57.56 -18.85 -10.26
CA GLU A 139 57.23 -17.94 -9.15
C GLU A 139 55.71 -17.84 -8.91
N VAL A 140 54.91 -18.03 -9.97
CA VAL A 140 53.43 -18.00 -9.95
C VAL A 140 52.89 -19.40 -10.21
N LYS A 141 52.20 -19.95 -9.21
CA LYS A 141 51.48 -21.23 -9.27
C LYS A 141 49.97 -21.00 -9.25
N GLY A 142 49.19 -22.03 -9.52
CA GLY A 142 47.72 -21.96 -9.57
C GLY A 142 47.20 -21.70 -10.99
N VAL A 143 45.88 -21.56 -11.10
CA VAL A 143 45.21 -21.45 -12.41
C VAL A 143 45.09 -19.98 -12.81
N LYS A 144 45.70 -19.62 -13.96
CA LYS A 144 45.49 -18.32 -14.61
C LYS A 144 44.08 -18.30 -15.20
N PHE A 145 43.08 -17.90 -14.41
CA PHE A 145 41.68 -17.88 -14.81
C PHE A 145 41.09 -16.50 -14.59
N ILE A 146 40.47 -15.91 -15.62
CA ILE A 146 39.87 -14.57 -15.55
C ILE A 146 38.46 -14.63 -16.12
N ILE A 147 37.52 -14.04 -15.37
CA ILE A 147 36.12 -13.92 -15.75
C ILE A 147 35.79 -12.45 -15.93
N PHE A 148 35.36 -12.09 -17.14
CA PHE A 148 34.86 -10.76 -17.48
C PHE A 148 33.33 -10.80 -17.58
N ASP A 149 32.64 -10.21 -16.59
CA ASP A 149 31.17 -10.16 -16.53
C ASP A 149 30.60 -8.81 -17.00
N ASP A 150 29.32 -8.78 -17.35
CA ASP A 150 28.57 -7.63 -17.86
C ASP A 150 29.16 -7.01 -19.14
N LEU A 151 29.59 -7.83 -20.12
CA LEU A 151 30.18 -7.38 -21.39
C LEU A 151 29.37 -6.27 -22.07
N GLU A 152 28.04 -6.42 -22.12
CA GLU A 152 27.12 -5.49 -22.79
C GLU A 152 26.96 -4.14 -22.07
N ARG A 153 27.52 -3.98 -20.87
CA ARG A 153 27.44 -2.77 -20.05
C ARG A 153 28.77 -2.04 -19.89
N CYS A 154 29.79 -2.50 -20.61
CA CYS A 154 31.07 -1.81 -20.71
C CYS A 154 30.97 -0.58 -21.61
N GLN A 155 31.60 0.53 -21.24
CA GLN A 155 31.61 1.77 -22.04
C GLN A 155 32.86 1.87 -22.92
N ILE A 156 33.83 0.97 -22.75
CA ILE A 156 35.01 0.85 -23.61
C ILE A 156 34.55 0.38 -25.00
N PRO A 157 35.07 0.98 -26.10
CA PRO A 157 34.80 0.49 -27.45
C PRO A 157 35.03 -1.02 -27.57
N MET A 158 34.02 -1.75 -28.05
CA MET A 158 34.00 -3.23 -28.02
C MET A 158 35.26 -3.85 -28.64
N LYS A 159 35.69 -3.37 -29.80
CA LYS A 159 36.93 -3.83 -30.45
C LYS A 159 38.18 -3.64 -29.58
N GLN A 160 38.29 -2.54 -28.84
CA GLN A 160 39.39 -2.28 -27.92
C GLN A 160 39.34 -3.23 -26.72
N LEU A 161 38.15 -3.42 -26.14
CA LEU A 161 37.91 -4.34 -25.03
C LEU A 161 38.25 -5.78 -25.40
N LEU A 162 37.74 -6.26 -26.53
CA LEU A 162 37.98 -7.60 -27.04
C LEU A 162 39.45 -7.81 -27.41
N GLY A 163 40.12 -6.79 -27.94
CA GLY A 163 41.58 -6.81 -28.15
C GLY A 163 42.37 -6.95 -26.84
N PHE A 164 41.93 -6.28 -25.77
CA PHE A 164 42.53 -6.44 -24.45
C PHE A 164 42.26 -7.82 -23.84
N ILE A 165 41.05 -8.36 -23.99
CA ILE A 165 40.71 -9.72 -23.55
C ILE A 165 41.53 -10.76 -24.33
N ASN A 166 41.69 -10.57 -25.64
CA ASN A 166 42.46 -11.46 -26.51
C ASN A 166 43.92 -11.63 -26.05
N TYR A 167 44.53 -10.56 -25.51
CA TYR A 167 45.89 -10.65 -24.99
C TYR A 167 46.04 -11.73 -23.90
N PHE A 168 45.07 -11.87 -23.01
CA PHE A 168 45.13 -12.91 -21.98
C PHE A 168 45.01 -14.33 -22.58
N VAL A 169 44.25 -14.48 -23.66
CA VAL A 169 44.04 -15.78 -24.32
C VAL A 169 45.27 -16.18 -25.15
N GLU A 170 45.74 -15.30 -26.04
CA GLU A 170 46.81 -15.60 -27.01
C GLU A 170 48.22 -15.46 -26.43
N HIS A 171 48.45 -14.56 -25.45
CA HIS A 171 49.80 -14.22 -24.98
C HIS A 171 50.10 -14.64 -23.53
N CYS A 172 49.08 -14.81 -22.69
CA CYS A 172 49.26 -15.18 -21.28
C CYS A 172 48.92 -16.65 -20.95
N ASP A 173 48.42 -17.43 -21.92
CA ASP A 173 47.85 -18.76 -21.72
C ASP A 173 46.75 -18.80 -20.64
N CYS A 174 45.99 -17.70 -20.48
CA CYS A 174 44.92 -17.64 -19.48
C CYS A 174 43.67 -18.40 -19.95
N HIS A 175 43.00 -19.01 -18.97
CA HIS A 175 41.61 -19.41 -19.07
C HIS A 175 40.75 -18.16 -18.97
N VAL A 176 39.98 -17.87 -20.02
CA VAL A 176 39.17 -16.65 -20.08
C VAL A 176 37.73 -17.03 -20.27
N VAL A 177 36.88 -16.53 -19.37
CA VAL A 177 35.42 -16.59 -19.49
C VAL A 177 34.89 -15.18 -19.70
N VAL A 178 34.11 -14.99 -20.75
CA VAL A 178 33.37 -13.75 -21.00
C VAL A 178 31.90 -14.03 -20.74
N VAL A 179 31.24 -13.14 -20.02
CA VAL A 179 29.83 -13.29 -19.64
C VAL A 179 29.06 -12.08 -20.11
N GLY A 180 27.92 -12.30 -20.78
CA GLY A 180 27.13 -11.19 -21.30
C GLY A 180 25.79 -11.60 -21.90
N GLU A 181 25.08 -10.62 -22.44
CA GLU A 181 23.83 -10.80 -23.20
C GLU A 181 23.85 -9.99 -24.50
N GLU A 182 23.77 -10.70 -25.63
CA GLU A 182 23.92 -10.14 -26.97
C GLU A 182 22.74 -9.24 -27.37
N LYS A 183 21.52 -9.49 -26.85
CA LYS A 183 20.29 -8.73 -27.17
C LYS A 183 20.42 -7.21 -26.97
N TYR A 184 21.28 -6.75 -26.06
CA TYR A 184 21.41 -5.34 -25.72
C TYR A 184 22.54 -4.63 -26.46
N LEU A 185 23.26 -5.33 -27.34
CA LEU A 185 24.30 -4.76 -28.16
C LEU A 185 23.69 -4.07 -29.39
N ASN A 186 24.26 -2.93 -29.80
CA ASN A 186 23.95 -2.34 -31.11
C ASN A 186 24.63 -3.13 -32.24
N ASP A 187 24.19 -2.94 -33.49
CA ASP A 187 24.68 -3.69 -34.65
C ASP A 187 26.20 -3.67 -34.80
N LYS A 188 26.85 -2.51 -34.60
CA LYS A 188 28.31 -2.38 -34.69
C LYS A 188 29.01 -3.22 -33.62
N THR A 189 28.52 -3.14 -32.38
CA THR A 189 29.07 -3.84 -31.24
C THR A 189 28.86 -5.36 -31.34
N LEU A 190 27.69 -5.76 -31.86
CA LEU A 190 27.39 -7.16 -32.15
C LEU A 190 28.32 -7.71 -33.23
N HIS A 191 28.56 -6.95 -34.29
CA HIS A 191 29.52 -7.32 -35.34
C HIS A 191 30.94 -7.53 -34.78
N ASP A 192 31.44 -6.57 -33.98
CA ASP A 192 32.75 -6.69 -33.33
C ASP A 192 32.84 -7.94 -32.44
N LEU A 193 31.75 -8.28 -31.71
CA LEU A 193 31.68 -9.49 -30.91
C LEU A 193 31.67 -10.76 -31.77
N LEU A 194 30.96 -10.77 -32.90
CA LEU A 194 30.92 -11.92 -33.81
C LEU A 194 32.30 -12.22 -34.42
N GLU A 195 33.06 -11.19 -34.81
CA GLU A 195 34.45 -11.35 -35.27
C GLU A 195 35.33 -11.98 -34.19
N PHE A 196 35.20 -11.51 -32.94
CA PHE A 196 35.92 -12.09 -31.81
C PHE A 196 35.50 -13.53 -31.53
N LYS A 197 34.20 -13.84 -31.63
CA LYS A 197 33.68 -15.20 -31.44
C LYS A 197 34.28 -16.17 -32.45
N GLU A 198 34.35 -15.79 -33.72
CA GLU A 198 34.94 -16.62 -34.79
C GLU A 198 36.41 -16.96 -34.52
N LYS A 199 37.20 -15.99 -34.06
CA LYS A 199 38.64 -16.15 -33.89
C LYS A 199 39.04 -16.75 -32.53
N ILE A 200 38.39 -16.33 -31.45
CA ILE A 200 38.89 -16.52 -30.07
C ILE A 200 37.97 -17.41 -29.21
N VAL A 201 36.66 -17.43 -29.46
CA VAL A 201 35.72 -18.18 -28.62
C VAL A 201 35.61 -19.63 -29.09
N GLY A 202 36.12 -20.56 -28.29
CA GLY A 202 36.08 -22.00 -28.63
C GLY A 202 34.79 -22.70 -28.21
N ARG A 203 34.09 -22.15 -27.21
CA ARG A 203 32.83 -22.69 -26.68
C ARG A 203 31.89 -21.59 -26.22
N GLU A 204 30.61 -21.79 -26.50
CA GLU A 204 29.52 -20.94 -26.03
C GLU A 204 28.52 -21.78 -25.22
N PHE A 205 28.08 -21.24 -24.09
CA PHE A 205 27.07 -21.86 -23.25
C PHE A 205 25.98 -20.87 -22.87
N GLU A 206 24.74 -21.33 -22.85
CA GLU A 206 23.60 -20.52 -22.40
C GLU A 206 23.20 -20.92 -20.98
N ILE A 207 23.26 -19.96 -20.06
CA ILE A 207 22.77 -20.12 -18.70
C ILE A 207 21.26 -19.97 -18.70
N LEU A 208 20.56 -21.03 -18.30
CA LEU A 208 19.11 -21.03 -18.10
C LEU A 208 18.77 -20.77 -16.63
N PRO A 209 17.65 -20.09 -16.35
CA PRO A 209 17.19 -19.92 -14.98
C PRO A 209 16.78 -21.26 -14.37
N ASP A 210 17.26 -21.54 -13.16
CA ASP A 210 16.78 -22.64 -12.32
C ASP A 210 15.74 -22.08 -11.35
N ILE A 211 14.47 -22.12 -11.76
CA ILE A 211 13.36 -21.49 -11.04
C ILE A 211 13.16 -22.16 -9.67
N GLU A 212 13.19 -23.50 -9.62
CA GLU A 212 12.96 -24.26 -8.40
C GLU A 212 14.07 -24.00 -7.37
N ALA A 213 15.34 -24.07 -7.78
CA ALA A 213 16.46 -23.77 -6.90
C ALA A 213 16.43 -22.30 -6.42
N ALA A 214 16.07 -21.37 -7.30
CA ALA A 214 15.95 -19.96 -6.95
C ALA A 214 14.83 -19.71 -5.93
N ILE A 215 13.64 -20.30 -6.12
CA ILE A 215 12.53 -20.19 -5.16
C ILE A 215 12.97 -20.73 -3.81
N LYS A 216 13.57 -21.92 -3.76
CA LYS A 216 14.05 -22.53 -2.52
C LYS A 216 15.07 -21.64 -1.81
N LEU A 217 15.98 -21.03 -2.55
CA LEU A 217 16.95 -20.07 -2.01
C LEU A 217 16.24 -18.83 -1.46
N PHE A 218 15.37 -18.19 -2.24
CA PHE A 218 14.68 -16.95 -1.85
C PHE A 218 13.83 -17.14 -0.59
N VAL A 219 12.99 -18.18 -0.52
CA VAL A 219 12.13 -18.41 0.65
C VAL A 219 12.92 -18.79 1.91
N SER A 220 14.18 -19.22 1.76
CA SER A 220 15.07 -19.50 2.88
C SER A 220 15.88 -18.29 3.36
N GLU A 221 15.88 -17.18 2.61
CA GLU A 221 16.58 -15.97 3.02
C GLU A 221 15.89 -15.35 4.25
N PRO A 222 16.62 -14.90 5.29
CA PRO A 222 16.01 -14.38 6.52
C PRO A 222 14.98 -13.26 6.34
N MET A 223 15.12 -12.44 5.29
CA MET A 223 14.20 -11.34 4.97
C MET A 223 12.88 -11.79 4.29
N MET A 224 12.84 -13.03 3.79
CA MET A 224 11.69 -13.64 3.12
C MET A 224 11.18 -14.91 3.83
N ALA A 225 11.91 -15.39 4.84
CA ALA A 225 11.62 -16.61 5.56
C ALA A 225 10.33 -16.48 6.38
N THR A 226 9.21 -16.85 5.74
CA THR A 226 7.89 -16.94 6.36
C THR A 226 7.30 -18.32 6.15
N ASP A 227 6.51 -18.79 7.11
CA ASP A 227 5.79 -20.06 7.01
C ASP A 227 4.84 -20.09 5.81
N PHE A 228 4.27 -18.94 5.46
CA PHE A 228 3.38 -18.77 4.32
C PHE A 228 4.11 -19.03 2.99
N LEU A 229 5.20 -18.31 2.71
CA LEU A 229 5.94 -18.46 1.45
C LEU A 229 6.56 -19.86 1.31
N SER A 230 6.99 -20.45 2.41
CA SER A 230 7.53 -21.81 2.43
C SER A 230 6.50 -22.87 2.01
N LYS A 231 5.22 -22.68 2.37
CA LYS A 231 4.11 -23.57 1.98
C LYS A 231 3.65 -23.36 0.53
N GLU A 232 3.83 -22.16 -0.01
CA GLU A 232 3.30 -21.76 -1.32
C GLU A 232 4.32 -21.83 -2.47
N THR A 233 5.46 -22.52 -2.29
CA THR A 233 6.50 -22.68 -3.33
C THR A 233 5.97 -23.19 -4.67
N GLY A 234 5.03 -24.13 -4.65
CA GLY A 234 4.37 -24.63 -5.86
C GLY A 234 3.54 -23.57 -6.59
N MET A 235 2.82 -22.70 -5.85
CA MET A 235 2.06 -21.61 -6.44
C MET A 235 2.98 -20.51 -6.99
N ILE A 236 4.07 -20.21 -6.27
CA ILE A 236 5.11 -19.27 -6.72
C ILE A 236 5.69 -19.73 -8.06
N GLN A 237 6.06 -21.01 -8.16
CA GLN A 237 6.60 -21.60 -9.38
C GLN A 237 5.59 -21.51 -10.53
N LEU A 238 4.36 -22.00 -10.31
CA LEU A 238 3.31 -22.00 -11.33
C LEU A 238 3.03 -20.58 -11.85
N CYS A 239 2.90 -19.61 -10.94
CA CYS A 239 2.62 -18.23 -11.30
C CYS A 239 3.80 -17.60 -12.05
N PHE A 240 5.03 -17.82 -11.60
CA PHE A 240 6.21 -17.28 -12.27
C PHE A 240 6.42 -17.87 -13.66
N GLU A 241 6.20 -19.17 -13.85
CA GLU A 241 6.22 -19.82 -15.17
C GLU A 241 5.18 -19.21 -16.12
N CYS A 242 3.96 -18.93 -15.61
CA CYS A 242 2.93 -18.24 -16.37
C CYS A 242 3.40 -16.88 -16.90
N THR A 243 4.23 -16.13 -16.17
CA THR A 243 4.76 -14.83 -16.63
C THR A 243 5.63 -14.92 -17.89
N ALA A 244 6.14 -16.12 -18.22
CA ALA A 244 7.10 -16.36 -19.30
C ALA A 244 8.39 -15.48 -19.23
N THR A 245 8.65 -14.83 -18.08
CA THR A 245 9.90 -14.13 -17.84
C THR A 245 10.96 -15.08 -17.31
N HIS A 246 12.23 -14.81 -17.62
CA HIS A 246 13.38 -15.55 -17.09
C HIS A 246 14.17 -14.72 -16.06
N ASN A 247 13.60 -13.60 -15.63
CA ASN A 247 14.28 -12.66 -14.74
C ASN A 247 13.97 -13.00 -13.28
N LEU A 248 14.81 -13.85 -12.68
CA LEU A 248 14.69 -14.28 -11.28
C LEU A 248 14.81 -13.11 -10.29
N ARG A 249 15.39 -11.97 -10.70
CA ARG A 249 15.43 -10.77 -9.84
C ARG A 249 14.04 -10.18 -9.64
N LEU A 250 13.15 -10.26 -10.64
CA LEU A 250 11.76 -9.81 -10.50
C LEU A 250 10.99 -10.70 -9.53
N LEU A 251 11.19 -12.01 -9.64
CA LEU A 251 10.63 -12.97 -8.69
C LEU A 251 11.11 -12.68 -7.27
N ARG A 252 12.43 -12.53 -7.08
CA ARG A 252 13.00 -12.22 -5.76
C ARG A 252 12.41 -10.93 -5.19
N GLN A 253 12.25 -9.90 -6.02
CA GLN A 253 11.70 -8.62 -5.58
C GLN A 253 10.21 -8.73 -5.20
N SER A 254 9.39 -9.40 -6.02
CA SER A 254 7.96 -9.57 -5.70
C SER A 254 7.74 -10.38 -4.43
N LEU A 255 8.56 -11.42 -4.19
CA LEU A 255 8.52 -12.21 -2.95
C LEU A 255 8.99 -11.41 -1.73
N LEU A 256 10.02 -10.57 -1.88
CA LEU A 256 10.51 -9.71 -0.81
C LEU A 256 9.45 -8.69 -0.38
N ASP A 257 8.86 -7.99 -1.34
CA ASP A 257 7.86 -6.95 -1.07
C ASP A 257 6.57 -7.58 -0.50
N PHE A 258 6.17 -8.76 -1.00
CA PHE A 258 5.07 -9.52 -0.42
C PHE A 258 5.37 -10.02 1.00
N SER A 259 6.59 -10.54 1.25
CA SER A 259 7.03 -10.94 2.59
C SER A 259 6.97 -9.77 3.58
N SER A 260 7.45 -8.59 3.13
CA SER A 260 7.39 -7.37 3.93
C SER A 260 5.94 -7.00 4.26
N LEU A 261 5.01 -7.12 3.31
CA LEU A 261 3.59 -6.88 3.57
C LEU A 261 3.03 -7.83 4.62
N ILE A 262 3.19 -9.15 4.44
CA ILE A 262 2.60 -10.13 5.36
C ILE A 262 3.22 -10.08 6.77
N SER A 263 4.50 -9.69 6.88
CA SER A 263 5.20 -9.60 8.17
C SER A 263 4.65 -8.51 9.09
N VAL A 264 3.98 -7.50 8.53
CA VAL A 264 3.36 -6.40 9.30
C VAL A 264 1.92 -6.73 9.69
N LEU A 265 1.29 -7.72 9.03
CA LEU A 265 -0.08 -8.12 9.33
C LEU A 265 -0.15 -8.99 10.60
N PRO A 266 -1.23 -8.88 11.40
CA PRO A 266 -1.47 -9.77 12.54
C PRO A 266 -1.43 -11.26 12.15
N THR A 267 -0.69 -12.09 12.90
CA THR A 267 -0.48 -13.52 12.60
C THR A 267 -1.79 -14.29 12.39
N LYS A 268 -2.81 -14.03 13.23
CA LYS A 268 -4.14 -14.65 13.11
C LYS A 268 -4.83 -14.31 11.78
N LEU A 269 -4.65 -13.09 11.26
CA LEU A 269 -5.22 -12.71 9.97
C LEU A 269 -4.54 -13.44 8.82
N VAL A 270 -3.22 -13.65 8.90
CA VAL A 270 -2.47 -14.42 7.91
C VAL A 270 -2.90 -15.88 7.90
N GLU A 271 -3.04 -16.49 9.07
CA GLU A 271 -3.48 -17.88 9.23
C GLU A 271 -4.92 -18.11 8.72
N ASN A 272 -5.85 -17.22 9.09
CA ASN A 272 -7.27 -17.38 8.74
C ASN A 272 -7.60 -17.09 7.26
N ASN A 273 -6.71 -16.41 6.53
CA ASN A 273 -6.97 -15.95 5.16
C ASN A 273 -5.96 -16.49 4.14
N HIS A 274 -5.41 -17.68 4.38
CA HIS A 274 -4.35 -18.28 3.57
C HIS A 274 -4.66 -18.30 2.06
N ASP A 275 -5.85 -18.73 1.64
CA ASP A 275 -6.22 -18.80 0.22
C ASP A 275 -6.36 -17.43 -0.45
N TYR A 276 -6.83 -16.42 0.29
CA TYR A 276 -6.87 -15.05 -0.21
C TYR A 276 -5.45 -14.51 -0.39
N LEU A 277 -4.58 -14.74 0.59
CA LEU A 277 -3.17 -14.34 0.50
C LEU A 277 -2.43 -15.08 -0.62
N ARG A 278 -2.77 -16.34 -0.93
CA ARG A 278 -2.22 -17.07 -2.09
C ARG A 278 -2.61 -16.39 -3.41
N SER A 279 -3.86 -15.95 -3.49
CA SER A 279 -4.38 -15.22 -4.65
C SER A 279 -3.67 -13.87 -4.80
N LEU A 280 -3.45 -13.17 -3.68
CA LEU A 280 -2.71 -11.93 -3.66
C LEU A 280 -1.22 -12.11 -4.02
N LEU A 281 -0.59 -13.17 -3.55
CA LEU A 281 0.80 -13.52 -3.91
C LEU A 281 0.94 -13.70 -5.43
N SER A 282 0.00 -14.42 -6.04
CA SER A 282 -0.06 -14.59 -7.49
C SER A 282 -0.24 -13.24 -8.20
N CYS A 283 -1.07 -12.35 -7.63
CA CYS A 283 -1.24 -11.00 -8.16
C CYS A 283 0.05 -10.17 -8.09
N TYR A 284 0.80 -10.25 -6.98
CA TYR A 284 2.11 -9.62 -6.84
C TYR A 284 3.09 -10.11 -7.91
N ILE A 285 3.23 -11.42 -8.09
CA ILE A 285 4.16 -12.00 -9.06
C ILE A 285 3.79 -11.57 -10.49
N ALA A 286 2.51 -11.67 -10.85
CA ALA A 286 2.02 -11.26 -12.17
C ALA A 286 2.24 -9.76 -12.43
N VAL A 287 1.84 -8.89 -11.50
CA VAL A 287 1.97 -7.43 -11.67
C VAL A 287 3.43 -7.01 -11.77
N TYR A 288 4.33 -7.53 -10.93
CA TYR A 288 5.76 -7.19 -11.02
C TYR A 288 6.36 -7.61 -12.37
N ALA A 289 5.98 -8.78 -12.89
CA ALA A 289 6.46 -9.26 -14.17
C ALA A 289 5.93 -8.41 -15.34
N GLU A 290 4.63 -8.14 -15.37
CA GLU A 290 4.00 -7.43 -16.49
C GLU A 290 4.23 -5.92 -16.45
N TYR A 291 4.33 -5.31 -15.27
CA TYR A 291 4.71 -3.90 -15.12
C TYR A 291 6.13 -3.64 -15.65
N ARG A 292 7.04 -4.60 -15.52
CA ARG A 292 8.43 -4.51 -15.98
C ARG A 292 8.61 -5.00 -17.42
N ASN A 293 7.57 -5.54 -18.03
CA ASN A 293 7.55 -5.86 -19.45
C ASN A 293 7.22 -4.59 -20.25
N ILE A 294 8.13 -4.20 -21.16
CA ILE A 294 8.02 -2.96 -21.94
C ILE A 294 6.71 -2.90 -22.72
N ASP A 295 6.26 -4.03 -23.29
CA ASP A 295 5.07 -4.09 -24.13
C ASP A 295 3.78 -4.03 -23.31
N ASN A 296 3.81 -4.53 -22.06
CA ASN A 296 2.63 -4.63 -21.20
C ASN A 296 2.52 -3.49 -20.19
N ARG A 297 3.61 -2.76 -19.91
CA ARG A 297 3.67 -1.72 -18.87
C ARG A 297 2.56 -0.68 -19.01
N GLY A 298 2.30 -0.21 -20.23
CA GLY A 298 1.25 0.78 -20.50
C GLY A 298 -0.14 0.30 -20.08
N TYR A 299 -0.46 -0.98 -20.35
CA TYR A 299 -1.74 -1.56 -19.95
C TYR A 299 -1.84 -1.78 -18.45
N ILE A 300 -0.76 -2.22 -17.80
CA ILE A 300 -0.75 -2.50 -16.36
C ILE A 300 -0.90 -1.21 -15.54
N VAL A 301 -0.29 -0.11 -15.98
CA VAL A 301 -0.42 1.20 -15.30
C VAL A 301 -1.87 1.68 -15.30
N ASP A 302 -2.60 1.48 -16.39
CA ASP A 302 -4.00 1.88 -16.55
C ASP A 302 -4.95 0.67 -16.61
N TRP A 303 -4.66 -0.34 -15.78
CA TRP A 303 -5.28 -1.65 -15.89
C TRP A 303 -6.80 -1.62 -15.74
N GLU A 304 -7.33 -0.78 -14.85
CA GLU A 304 -8.77 -0.68 -14.59
C GLU A 304 -9.55 -0.33 -15.87
N ASN A 305 -9.09 0.68 -16.62
CA ASN A 305 -9.72 1.09 -17.87
C ASN A 305 -9.55 0.04 -18.97
N TRP A 306 -8.35 -0.52 -19.09
CA TRP A 306 -8.04 -1.51 -20.12
C TRP A 306 -8.76 -2.84 -19.91
N ALA A 307 -8.87 -3.32 -18.66
CA ALA A 307 -9.61 -4.52 -18.32
C ALA A 307 -11.10 -4.35 -18.67
N VAL A 308 -11.72 -3.23 -18.27
CA VAL A 308 -13.12 -2.92 -18.61
C VAL A 308 -13.31 -2.86 -20.13
N LYS A 309 -12.41 -2.17 -20.85
CA LYS A 309 -12.48 -2.09 -22.32
C LYS A 309 -12.42 -3.47 -22.96
N ALA A 310 -11.53 -4.35 -22.50
CA ALA A 310 -11.35 -5.69 -23.06
C ALA A 310 -12.56 -6.62 -22.87
N PHE A 311 -13.38 -6.37 -21.85
CA PHE A 311 -14.66 -7.07 -21.64
C PHE A 311 -15.77 -6.57 -22.56
N VAL A 312 -15.77 -5.28 -22.90
CA VAL A 312 -16.85 -4.65 -23.69
C VAL A 312 -16.56 -4.75 -25.20
N ASP A 313 -15.32 -4.51 -25.63
CA ASP A 313 -14.94 -4.49 -27.04
C ASP A 313 -14.24 -5.79 -27.46
N THR A 314 -14.95 -6.59 -28.25
CA THR A 314 -14.50 -7.93 -28.65
C THR A 314 -13.70 -7.94 -29.95
N LYS A 315 -13.56 -6.82 -30.67
CA LYS A 315 -12.96 -6.81 -32.03
C LYS A 315 -11.70 -5.93 -32.16
N ASP A 316 -11.44 -5.06 -31.20
CA ASP A 316 -10.24 -4.22 -31.15
C ASP A 316 -8.95 -5.03 -30.88
N GLU A 317 -7.86 -4.69 -31.58
CA GLU A 317 -6.56 -5.40 -31.49
C GLU A 317 -5.96 -5.28 -30.08
N GLU A 318 -6.03 -4.10 -29.48
CA GLU A 318 -5.52 -3.83 -28.13
C GLU A 318 -6.31 -4.62 -27.08
N SER A 319 -7.63 -4.65 -27.24
CA SER A 319 -8.52 -5.47 -26.40
C SER A 319 -8.21 -6.96 -26.51
N GLN A 320 -7.79 -7.46 -27.68
CA GLN A 320 -7.32 -8.84 -27.84
C GLN A 320 -5.97 -9.09 -27.14
N LYS A 321 -5.03 -8.13 -27.18
CA LYS A 321 -3.76 -8.22 -26.44
C LYS A 321 -4.02 -8.34 -24.94
N ILE A 322 -4.94 -7.56 -24.39
CA ILE A 322 -5.31 -7.61 -22.97
C ILE A 322 -5.96 -8.95 -22.62
N ARG A 323 -6.89 -9.47 -23.44
CA ARG A 323 -7.47 -10.80 -23.21
C ARG A 323 -6.43 -11.91 -23.24
N ASN A 324 -5.46 -11.83 -24.16
CA ASN A 324 -4.35 -12.77 -24.19
C ASN A 324 -3.48 -12.67 -22.93
N LEU A 325 -3.24 -11.44 -22.46
CA LEU A 325 -2.52 -11.17 -21.22
C LEU A 325 -3.24 -11.74 -19.98
N MET A 326 -4.56 -11.57 -19.88
CA MET A 326 -5.37 -12.18 -18.82
C MET A 326 -5.34 -13.71 -18.93
N GLY A 327 -5.52 -14.24 -20.14
CA GLY A 327 -5.55 -15.67 -20.42
C GLY A 327 -4.25 -16.41 -20.08
N LYS A 328 -3.12 -15.70 -20.11
CA LYS A 328 -1.79 -16.18 -19.69
C LYS A 328 -1.80 -16.76 -18.27
N TYR A 329 -2.66 -16.24 -17.40
CA TYR A 329 -2.76 -16.62 -15.99
C TYR A 329 -3.93 -17.55 -15.66
N ASN A 330 -4.68 -18.05 -16.65
CA ASN A 330 -5.86 -18.90 -16.41
C ASN A 330 -5.58 -20.13 -15.53
N ARG A 331 -4.41 -20.75 -15.68
CA ARG A 331 -3.98 -21.91 -14.86
C ARG A 331 -3.81 -21.57 -13.38
N VAL A 332 -3.40 -20.33 -13.09
CA VAL A 332 -3.24 -19.82 -11.73
C VAL A 332 -4.60 -19.37 -11.19
N ASN A 333 -5.38 -18.67 -12.02
CA ASN A 333 -6.71 -18.17 -11.66
C ASN A 333 -7.65 -19.29 -11.22
N SER A 334 -7.57 -20.49 -11.84
CA SER A 334 -8.40 -21.63 -11.44
C SER A 334 -8.11 -22.17 -10.02
N LEU A 335 -6.99 -21.77 -9.42
CA LEU A 335 -6.57 -22.21 -8.08
C LEU A 335 -6.67 -21.08 -7.04
N ASN A 336 -7.08 -19.88 -7.48
CA ASN A 336 -7.15 -18.68 -6.65
C ASN A 336 -8.61 -18.23 -6.44
N GLN A 337 -8.84 -17.47 -5.36
CA GLN A 337 -10.13 -16.85 -5.05
C GLN A 337 -10.45 -15.65 -5.96
N PHE A 338 -9.42 -15.06 -6.59
CA PHE A 338 -9.54 -13.98 -7.56
C PHE A 338 -8.37 -14.04 -8.57
N GLU A 339 -8.51 -13.34 -9.69
CA GLU A 339 -7.54 -13.40 -10.79
C GLU A 339 -6.19 -12.78 -10.44
N ALA A 340 -5.10 -13.36 -10.96
CA ALA A 340 -3.74 -12.82 -10.81
C ALA A 340 -3.57 -11.42 -11.44
N LEU A 341 -4.43 -11.04 -12.38
CA LEU A 341 -4.54 -9.65 -12.85
C LEU A 341 -5.90 -9.06 -12.46
N SER A 342 -6.17 -9.05 -11.16
CA SER A 342 -7.41 -8.51 -10.58
C SER A 342 -7.56 -7.02 -10.86
N SER A 343 -8.71 -6.62 -11.39
CA SER A 343 -9.05 -5.21 -11.63
C SER A 343 -8.97 -4.36 -10.36
N GLU A 344 -9.20 -4.95 -9.19
CA GLU A 344 -9.16 -4.25 -7.91
C GLU A 344 -7.73 -4.13 -7.36
N MET A 345 -6.93 -5.19 -7.44
CA MET A 345 -5.61 -5.25 -6.79
C MET A 345 -4.48 -4.67 -7.65
N VAL A 346 -4.56 -4.81 -8.98
CA VAL A 346 -3.50 -4.35 -9.88
C VAL A 346 -3.18 -2.86 -9.69
N PRO A 347 -4.15 -1.92 -9.69
CA PRO A 347 -3.84 -0.49 -9.51
C PRO A 347 -3.13 -0.19 -8.18
N LYS A 348 -3.54 -0.88 -7.11
CA LYS A 348 -2.97 -0.73 -5.76
C LYS A 348 -1.52 -1.23 -5.71
N ILE A 349 -1.24 -2.37 -6.32
CA ILE A 349 0.13 -2.91 -6.41
C ILE A 349 1.01 -2.03 -7.31
N VAL A 350 0.47 -1.50 -8.41
CA VAL A 350 1.19 -0.52 -9.25
C VAL A 350 1.54 0.73 -8.46
N GLU A 351 0.59 1.27 -7.68
CA GLU A 351 0.86 2.44 -6.83
C GLU A 351 1.93 2.14 -5.77
N HIS A 352 1.93 0.93 -5.19
CA HIS A 352 2.99 0.47 -4.32
C HIS A 352 4.36 0.45 -5.02
N ILE A 353 4.44 -0.10 -6.24
CA ILE A 353 5.67 -0.17 -7.04
C ILE A 353 6.20 1.24 -7.38
N GLU A 354 5.32 2.18 -7.75
CA GLU A 354 5.72 3.51 -8.21
C GLU A 354 5.99 4.50 -7.08
N LYS A 355 5.18 4.45 -6.01
CA LYS A 355 5.20 5.46 -4.93
C LYS A 355 5.72 4.91 -3.60
N GLY A 356 5.89 3.60 -3.46
CA GLY A 356 6.31 2.96 -2.21
C GLY A 356 5.26 3.02 -1.10
N LEU A 357 3.97 3.22 -1.44
CA LEU A 357 2.90 3.27 -0.43
C LEU A 357 2.68 1.90 0.21
N SER A 358 2.62 1.84 1.54
CA SER A 358 2.32 0.59 2.24
C SER A 358 0.89 0.15 1.99
N LEU A 359 0.71 -1.09 1.52
CA LEU A 359 -0.61 -1.70 1.37
C LEU A 359 -1.10 -2.38 2.65
N ALA A 360 -0.31 -2.40 3.73
CA ALA A 360 -0.66 -3.09 4.96
C ALA A 360 -1.99 -2.62 5.60
N PRO A 361 -2.29 -1.31 5.75
CA PRO A 361 -3.55 -0.87 6.36
C PRO A 361 -4.78 -1.28 5.55
N LEU A 362 -4.66 -1.25 4.22
CA LEU A 362 -5.71 -1.69 3.31
C LEU A 362 -5.97 -3.19 3.47
N PHE A 363 -4.91 -4.01 3.45
CA PHE A 363 -5.05 -5.45 3.57
C PHE A 363 -5.50 -5.86 4.97
N GLU A 364 -5.07 -5.19 6.02
CA GLU A 364 -5.59 -5.42 7.37
C GLU A 364 -7.11 -5.23 7.41
N ASN A 365 -7.65 -4.17 6.80
CA ASN A 365 -9.10 -3.95 6.71
C ASN A 365 -9.80 -5.05 5.87
N ILE A 366 -9.31 -5.34 4.67
CA ILE A 366 -9.90 -6.37 3.78
C ILE A 366 -9.92 -7.75 4.48
N LEU A 367 -8.81 -8.15 5.08
CA LEU A 367 -8.68 -9.44 5.75
C LEU A 367 -9.47 -9.50 7.05
N SER A 368 -9.60 -8.39 7.77
CA SER A 368 -10.45 -8.30 8.97
C SER A 368 -11.93 -8.47 8.63
N GLN A 369 -12.38 -7.92 7.49
CA GLN A 369 -13.74 -8.14 7.01
C GLN A 369 -13.96 -9.59 6.56
N LYS A 370 -12.98 -10.20 5.87
CA LYS A 370 -13.07 -11.60 5.42
C LYS A 370 -12.96 -12.65 6.53
N SER A 371 -12.19 -12.36 7.58
CA SER A 371 -12.06 -13.23 8.76
C SER A 371 -13.15 -13.05 9.81
N ARG A 372 -14.05 -12.07 9.63
CA ARG A 372 -15.23 -11.92 10.47
C ARG A 372 -16.16 -13.11 10.23
N LYS A 373 -16.49 -13.84 11.30
CA LYS A 373 -17.60 -14.80 11.27
C LYS A 373 -18.87 -14.01 10.92
N LEU A 374 -19.46 -14.30 9.76
CA LEU A 374 -20.69 -13.64 9.31
C LEU A 374 -21.77 -13.87 10.38
N THR A 375 -22.44 -12.78 10.75
CA THR A 375 -23.61 -12.79 11.64
C THR A 375 -24.76 -13.54 10.98
N ALA A 376 -25.72 -14.00 11.78
CA ALA A 376 -26.93 -14.61 11.26
C ALA A 376 -27.64 -13.68 10.26
N LEU A 377 -27.65 -12.37 10.54
CA LEU A 377 -28.21 -11.33 9.67
C LEU A 377 -27.57 -11.32 8.26
N GLU A 378 -26.24 -11.32 8.19
CA GLU A 378 -25.51 -11.30 6.91
C GLU A 378 -25.73 -12.59 6.10
N ARG A 379 -25.87 -13.73 6.78
CA ARG A 379 -26.16 -15.01 6.11
C ARG A 379 -27.61 -15.10 5.63
N LEU A 380 -28.55 -14.48 6.36
CA LEU A 380 -29.97 -14.39 6.01
C LEU A 380 -30.26 -13.41 4.86
N ASP A 381 -29.33 -12.54 4.47
CA ASP A 381 -29.49 -11.70 3.27
C ASP A 381 -29.72 -12.54 2.00
N SER A 382 -29.27 -13.80 1.99
CA SER A 382 -29.47 -14.77 0.91
C SER A 382 -30.47 -15.87 1.28
N TYR A 383 -31.45 -15.59 2.15
CA TYR A 383 -32.36 -16.62 2.68
C TYR A 383 -33.05 -17.48 1.60
N TRP A 384 -33.28 -16.94 0.39
CA TRP A 384 -34.00 -17.62 -0.69
C TRP A 384 -33.26 -18.82 -1.30
N ASP A 385 -31.95 -18.96 -1.06
CA ASP A 385 -31.14 -20.08 -1.55
C ASP A 385 -30.83 -21.12 -0.47
N LYS A 386 -31.35 -20.93 0.76
CA LYS A 386 -31.11 -21.79 1.92
C LYS A 386 -32.13 -22.92 2.00
N THR A 387 -31.70 -24.05 2.55
CA THR A 387 -32.63 -25.12 2.95
C THR A 387 -33.46 -24.71 4.17
N ASN A 388 -34.57 -25.41 4.43
CA ASN A 388 -35.41 -25.13 5.59
C ASN A 388 -34.65 -25.26 6.92
N ASP A 389 -33.77 -26.26 7.05
CA ASP A 389 -32.99 -26.48 8.27
C ASP A 389 -31.97 -25.34 8.47
N GLU A 390 -31.23 -24.97 7.42
CA GLU A 390 -30.30 -23.84 7.46
C GLU A 390 -31.01 -22.51 7.77
N PHE A 391 -32.19 -22.29 7.18
CA PHE A 391 -32.99 -21.10 7.45
C PHE A 391 -33.44 -21.06 8.92
N ASN A 392 -33.93 -22.18 9.46
CA ASN A 392 -34.38 -22.25 10.85
C ASN A 392 -33.25 -22.02 11.85
N GLU A 393 -32.09 -22.65 11.63
CA GLU A 393 -30.89 -22.42 12.45
C GLU A 393 -30.43 -20.97 12.42
N LEU A 394 -30.42 -20.35 11.23
CA LEU A 394 -30.05 -18.95 11.06
C LEU A 394 -31.05 -18.00 11.70
N TYR A 395 -32.34 -18.29 11.59
CA TYR A 395 -33.39 -17.50 12.23
C TYR A 395 -33.27 -17.53 13.76
N ASP A 396 -33.03 -18.71 14.34
CA ASP A 396 -32.83 -18.84 15.79
C ASP A 396 -31.55 -18.13 16.23
N SER A 397 -30.48 -18.25 15.44
CA SER A 397 -29.24 -17.50 15.68
C SER A 397 -29.47 -15.99 15.62
N LEU A 398 -30.31 -15.48 14.71
CA LEU A 398 -30.62 -14.06 14.62
C LEU A 398 -31.36 -13.55 15.87
N LEU A 399 -32.28 -14.34 16.43
CA LEU A 399 -32.97 -13.99 17.67
C LEU A 399 -32.02 -13.97 18.87
N GLU A 400 -31.15 -14.98 18.99
CA GLU A 400 -30.12 -15.03 20.02
C GLU A 400 -29.12 -13.87 19.89
N GLU A 401 -28.61 -13.58 18.69
CA GLU A 401 -27.67 -12.48 18.44
C GLU A 401 -28.26 -11.09 18.73
N LEU A 402 -29.58 -10.92 18.56
CA LEU A 402 -30.29 -9.71 18.99
C LEU A 402 -30.44 -9.62 20.51
N LYS A 403 -30.69 -10.78 21.15
CA LYS A 403 -30.93 -10.90 22.59
C LYS A 403 -29.65 -10.71 23.40
N ASP A 404 -28.58 -11.39 23.02
CA ASP A 404 -27.28 -11.34 23.72
C ASP A 404 -26.48 -10.06 23.41
N GLY A 405 -26.88 -9.35 22.36
CA GLY A 405 -26.30 -8.08 21.98
C GLY A 405 -25.12 -8.15 21.02
N THR A 406 -24.88 -9.31 20.41
CA THR A 406 -23.96 -9.48 19.28
C THR A 406 -24.30 -8.51 18.14
N ILE A 407 -25.60 -8.30 17.88
CA ILE A 407 -26.09 -7.23 17.00
C ILE A 407 -26.48 -6.01 17.86
N SER A 408 -25.60 -5.01 17.91
CA SER A 408 -25.82 -3.78 18.70
C SER A 408 -25.94 -2.51 17.85
N GLU A 409 -25.50 -2.55 16.59
CA GLU A 409 -25.55 -1.38 15.71
C GLU A 409 -27.00 -1.09 15.31
N PRO A 410 -27.51 0.15 15.50
CA PRO A 410 -28.93 0.47 15.27
C PRO A 410 -29.43 0.10 13.87
N ALA A 411 -28.61 0.29 12.83
CA ALA A 411 -28.96 -0.08 11.46
C ALA A 411 -29.17 -1.60 11.29
N ASN A 412 -28.28 -2.41 11.86
CA ASN A 412 -28.37 -3.87 11.78
C ASN A 412 -29.51 -4.40 12.66
N MET A 413 -29.76 -3.80 13.81
CA MET A 413 -30.95 -4.11 14.62
C MET A 413 -32.23 -3.81 13.85
N GLY A 414 -32.32 -2.63 13.22
CA GLY A 414 -33.45 -2.25 12.37
C GLY A 414 -33.67 -3.26 11.24
N LYS A 415 -32.60 -3.63 10.52
CA LYS A 415 -32.65 -4.62 9.44
C LYS A 415 -33.11 -6.00 9.93
N SER A 416 -32.61 -6.44 11.08
CA SER A 416 -32.99 -7.71 11.71
C SER A 416 -34.47 -7.73 12.07
N VAL A 417 -34.98 -6.68 12.71
CA VAL A 417 -36.42 -6.52 13.02
C VAL A 417 -37.25 -6.49 11.72
N GLY A 418 -36.74 -5.83 10.67
CA GLY A 418 -37.37 -5.78 9.36
C GLY A 418 -37.53 -7.15 8.71
N PHE A 419 -36.50 -8.01 8.83
CA PHE A 419 -36.51 -9.39 8.33
C PHE A 419 -37.41 -10.30 9.15
N LEU A 420 -37.32 -10.26 10.49
CA LEU A 420 -38.18 -11.05 11.38
C LEU A 420 -39.66 -10.79 11.09
N GLY A 421 -40.05 -9.51 10.95
CA GLY A 421 -41.41 -9.14 10.60
C GLY A 421 -41.82 -9.52 9.17
N TYR A 422 -40.86 -9.56 8.24
CA TYR A 422 -41.10 -10.02 6.87
C TYR A 422 -41.33 -11.54 6.82
N PHE A 423 -40.50 -12.32 7.50
CA PHE A 423 -40.62 -13.79 7.54
C PHE A 423 -41.90 -14.24 8.23
N ASP A 424 -42.32 -13.54 9.29
CA ASP A 424 -43.61 -13.75 9.96
C ASP A 424 -44.78 -13.44 9.01
N ALA A 425 -44.77 -12.27 8.36
CA ALA A 425 -45.82 -11.86 7.44
C ALA A 425 -45.93 -12.74 6.17
N MET A 426 -44.83 -13.37 5.75
CA MET A 426 -44.81 -14.34 4.65
C MET A 426 -45.10 -15.78 5.09
N HIS A 427 -45.37 -16.00 6.39
CA HIS A 427 -45.61 -17.33 6.98
C HIS A 427 -44.43 -18.30 6.81
N PHE A 428 -43.20 -17.80 6.72
CA PHE A 428 -42.00 -18.65 6.70
C PHE A 428 -41.69 -19.18 8.10
N ARG A 429 -41.83 -18.32 9.11
CA ARG A 429 -41.73 -18.69 10.53
C ARG A 429 -42.38 -17.61 11.39
N GLU A 430 -43.17 -18.05 12.37
CA GLU A 430 -43.84 -17.15 13.31
C GLU A 430 -42.83 -16.47 14.25
N LEU A 431 -42.98 -15.16 14.45
CA LEU A 431 -42.17 -14.39 15.40
C LEU A 431 -42.72 -14.55 16.83
N PRO A 432 -41.93 -15.13 17.77
CA PRO A 432 -42.36 -15.31 19.16
C PRO A 432 -42.62 -13.99 19.91
N GLU A 433 -43.61 -13.95 20.79
CA GLU A 433 -43.99 -12.74 21.57
C GLU A 433 -42.95 -12.35 22.62
N ASP A 434 -42.26 -13.33 23.20
CA ASP A 434 -41.15 -13.14 24.11
C ASP A 434 -39.97 -12.46 23.40
N ALA A 435 -39.67 -12.86 22.16
CA ALA A 435 -38.65 -12.19 21.35
C ALA A 435 -38.97 -10.72 21.06
N ILE A 436 -40.25 -10.38 20.81
CA ILE A 436 -40.67 -8.97 20.64
C ILE A 436 -40.38 -8.17 21.92
N SER A 437 -40.65 -8.77 23.08
CA SER A 437 -40.40 -8.15 24.38
C SER A 437 -38.90 -7.96 24.64
N ASP A 438 -38.08 -8.97 24.35
CA ASP A 438 -36.62 -8.93 24.47
C ASP A 438 -36.01 -7.83 23.57
N ILE A 439 -36.45 -7.74 22.31
CA ILE A 439 -36.00 -6.70 21.37
C ILE A 439 -36.38 -5.30 21.87
N LYS A 440 -37.61 -5.12 22.39
CA LYS A 440 -38.04 -3.82 22.96
C LYS A 440 -37.18 -3.42 24.15
N ASN A 441 -36.85 -4.34 25.05
CA ASN A 441 -35.98 -4.06 26.19
C ASN A 441 -34.58 -3.63 25.75
N ARG A 442 -34.00 -4.33 24.76
CA ARG A 442 -32.69 -3.94 24.19
C ARG A 442 -32.72 -2.57 23.54
N LEU A 443 -33.77 -2.26 22.78
CA LEU A 443 -33.93 -0.93 22.18
C LEU A 443 -34.14 0.15 23.24
N LEU A 444 -34.87 -0.15 24.32
CA LEU A 444 -35.00 0.76 25.45
C LEU A 444 -33.63 1.11 26.04
N ASP A 445 -32.78 0.12 26.32
CA ASP A 445 -31.43 0.33 26.85
C ASP A 445 -30.59 1.22 25.91
N ILE A 446 -30.64 0.97 24.61
CA ILE A 446 -29.89 1.73 23.60
C ILE A 446 -30.36 3.19 23.57
N TYR A 447 -31.67 3.44 23.53
CA TYR A 447 -32.20 4.80 23.51
C TYR A 447 -31.96 5.53 24.83
N GLN A 448 -32.00 4.81 25.96
CA GLN A 448 -31.64 5.37 27.27
C GLN A 448 -30.15 5.70 27.38
N SER A 449 -29.28 4.99 26.67
CA SER A 449 -27.84 5.26 26.64
C SER A 449 -27.46 6.52 25.84
N CYS A 450 -28.37 7.06 25.02
CA CYS A 450 -28.12 8.28 24.25
C CYS A 450 -28.05 9.51 25.18
N THR A 451 -26.87 10.12 25.31
CA THR A 451 -26.64 11.26 26.22
C THR A 451 -26.83 12.63 25.59
N CYS A 452 -26.96 12.72 24.26
CA CYS A 452 -27.19 13.98 23.55
C CYS A 452 -28.13 13.79 22.34
N LEU A 453 -28.75 14.89 21.88
CA LEU A 453 -29.69 14.85 20.75
C LEU A 453 -29.03 14.30 19.47
N LYS A 454 -27.78 14.66 19.19
CA LYS A 454 -27.06 14.18 18.00
C LYS A 454 -26.99 12.65 17.94
N ASP A 455 -26.65 12.01 19.06
CA ASP A 455 -26.58 10.55 19.15
C ASP A 455 -27.97 9.93 19.06
N LEU A 456 -28.98 10.55 19.71
CA LEU A 456 -30.37 10.11 19.64
C LEU A 456 -30.92 10.12 18.20
N PHE A 457 -30.75 11.23 17.48
CA PHE A 457 -31.17 11.37 16.07
C PHE A 457 -30.44 10.37 15.17
N LYS A 458 -29.12 10.24 15.33
CA LYS A 458 -28.32 9.26 14.58
C LYS A 458 -28.80 7.84 14.82
N CYS A 459 -28.97 7.45 16.09
CA CYS A 459 -29.46 6.13 16.48
C CYS A 459 -30.83 5.85 15.87
N HIS A 460 -31.78 6.78 16.02
CA HIS A 460 -33.14 6.60 15.53
C HIS A 460 -33.22 6.54 14.01
N TYR A 461 -32.54 7.45 13.32
CA TYR A 461 -32.51 7.44 11.86
C TYR A 461 -31.88 6.16 11.30
N SER A 462 -30.74 5.73 11.85
CA SER A 462 -30.08 4.49 11.44
C SER A 462 -30.98 3.26 11.64
N PHE A 463 -31.68 3.18 12.78
CA PHE A 463 -32.62 2.08 13.05
C PHE A 463 -33.77 2.05 12.04
N ILE A 464 -34.45 3.18 11.82
CA ILE A 464 -35.58 3.28 10.90
C ILE A 464 -35.14 2.98 9.45
N GLN A 465 -33.98 3.46 9.03
CA GLN A 465 -33.42 3.13 7.72
C GLN A 465 -33.16 1.62 7.57
N GLY A 466 -32.56 0.99 8.59
CA GLY A 466 -32.34 -0.45 8.60
C GLY A 466 -33.63 -1.24 8.44
N TYR A 467 -34.67 -0.87 9.21
CA TYR A 467 -35.99 -1.51 9.14
C TYR A 467 -36.63 -1.38 7.75
N ASN A 468 -36.52 -0.20 7.14
CA ASN A 468 -37.08 0.09 5.82
C ASN A 468 -36.29 -0.53 4.66
N CYS A 469 -35.10 -1.08 4.91
CA CYS A 469 -34.29 -1.78 3.90
C CYS A 469 -34.99 -3.07 3.40
N VAL A 470 -35.77 -3.73 4.26
CA VAL A 470 -36.47 -4.98 3.93
C VAL A 470 -37.82 -4.70 3.23
N ARG A 471 -37.79 -4.74 1.89
CA ARG A 471 -38.93 -4.48 1.00
C ARG A 471 -39.76 -5.75 0.72
N GLY A 472 -40.97 -5.57 0.17
CA GLY A 472 -41.76 -6.69 -0.38
C GLY A 472 -42.95 -7.15 0.48
N CYS A 473 -43.21 -6.51 1.62
CA CYS A 473 -44.45 -6.69 2.37
C CYS A 473 -44.93 -5.33 2.90
N ASP A 474 -46.25 -5.14 2.91
CA ASP A 474 -46.89 -3.96 3.50
C ASP A 474 -46.48 -3.84 4.98
N GLN A 475 -45.94 -2.69 5.37
CA GLN A 475 -45.47 -2.47 6.74
C GLN A 475 -46.59 -2.63 7.77
N ASP A 476 -47.83 -2.36 7.36
CA ASP A 476 -49.00 -2.50 8.23
C ASP A 476 -49.37 -3.95 8.53
N LYS A 477 -48.83 -4.90 7.75
CA LYS A 477 -49.05 -6.34 7.96
C LYS A 477 -47.96 -7.00 8.80
N LYS A 478 -46.85 -6.31 9.09
CA LYS A 478 -45.76 -6.87 9.89
C LYS A 478 -46.07 -6.79 11.38
N LYS A 479 -46.00 -7.92 12.09
CA LYS A 479 -46.13 -7.99 13.56
C LYS A 479 -45.14 -7.07 14.29
N THR A 480 -43.97 -6.83 13.69
CA THR A 480 -42.92 -5.92 14.19
C THR A 480 -43.28 -4.44 14.13
N LYS A 481 -44.42 -4.04 13.53
CA LYS A 481 -44.89 -2.64 13.57
C LYS A 481 -45.04 -2.12 15.00
N CYS A 482 -45.40 -2.99 15.95
CA CYS A 482 -45.48 -2.63 17.36
C CYS A 482 -44.13 -2.21 17.96
N ILE A 483 -43.00 -2.67 17.40
CA ILE A 483 -41.64 -2.26 17.81
C ILE A 483 -41.33 -0.87 17.26
N ILE A 484 -41.76 -0.57 16.02
CA ILE A 484 -41.57 0.76 15.42
C ILE A 484 -42.34 1.82 16.21
N ASN A 485 -43.62 1.58 16.52
CA ASN A 485 -44.40 2.51 17.32
C ASN A 485 -43.75 2.76 18.69
N PHE A 486 -43.28 1.70 19.35
CA PHE A 486 -42.57 1.80 20.63
C PHE A 486 -41.29 2.65 20.53
N VAL A 487 -40.48 2.43 19.50
CA VAL A 487 -39.25 3.20 19.28
C VAL A 487 -39.52 4.67 18.95
N SER A 488 -40.59 4.97 18.19
CA SER A 488 -41.01 6.34 17.92
C SER A 488 -41.48 7.08 19.17
N GLU A 489 -42.24 6.40 20.05
CA GLU A 489 -42.65 6.96 21.34
C GLU A 489 -41.44 7.23 22.25
N LEU A 490 -40.50 6.28 22.36
CA LEU A 490 -39.27 6.45 23.12
C LEU A 490 -38.41 7.62 22.61
N PHE A 491 -38.33 7.76 21.28
CA PHE A 491 -37.58 8.83 20.64
C PHE A 491 -38.13 10.21 21.00
N GLU A 492 -39.44 10.43 20.87
CA GLU A 492 -40.05 11.72 21.21
C GLU A 492 -39.93 12.03 22.71
N GLN A 493 -40.09 11.04 23.59
CA GLN A 493 -39.85 11.21 25.03
C GLN A 493 -38.41 11.66 25.32
N LYS A 494 -37.41 10.95 24.77
CA LYS A 494 -36.00 11.29 24.99
C LYS A 494 -35.58 12.62 24.37
N LYS A 495 -36.15 12.96 23.22
CA LYS A 495 -35.92 14.24 22.53
C LYS A 495 -36.44 15.42 23.37
N GLU A 496 -37.55 15.25 24.09
CA GLU A 496 -38.05 16.28 25.00
C GLU A 496 -37.21 16.41 26.30
N GLU A 497 -36.61 15.31 26.77
CA GLU A 497 -35.73 15.30 27.96
C GLU A 497 -34.35 15.93 27.72
N LEU A 498 -33.76 15.69 26.54
CA LEU A 498 -32.39 16.08 26.24
C LEU A 498 -32.29 17.55 25.79
N PRO A 499 -31.35 18.34 26.35
CA PRO A 499 -31.13 19.70 25.88
C PRO A 499 -30.44 19.70 24.51
N ASP A 500 -30.75 20.70 23.70
CA ASP A 500 -29.98 21.00 22.49
C ASP A 500 -28.71 21.83 22.77
N ASP A 501 -27.87 21.97 21.73
CA ASP A 501 -26.57 22.63 21.83
C ASP A 501 -26.70 24.10 22.26
N MET A 502 -27.76 24.79 21.85
CA MET A 502 -28.03 26.17 22.24
C MET A 502 -28.44 26.24 23.72
N GLN A 503 -29.32 25.35 24.16
CA GLN A 503 -29.71 25.25 25.58
C GLN A 503 -28.52 24.96 26.49
N LEU A 504 -27.63 24.05 26.08
CA LEU A 504 -26.40 23.75 26.83
C LEU A 504 -25.52 25.00 26.97
N ALA A 505 -25.33 25.76 25.88
CA ALA A 505 -24.55 26.98 25.89
C ALA A 505 -25.19 28.08 26.76
N LEU A 506 -26.50 28.27 26.65
CA LEU A 506 -27.28 29.24 27.42
C LEU A 506 -27.27 28.93 28.94
N ARG A 507 -27.37 27.66 29.34
CA ARG A 507 -27.34 27.25 30.76
C ARG A 507 -25.98 27.46 31.42
N GLN A 508 -24.91 27.51 30.63
CA GLN A 508 -23.54 27.76 31.07
C GLN A 508 -23.04 29.16 30.67
N LEU A 509 -23.95 30.09 30.34
CA LEU A 509 -23.61 31.40 29.78
C LEU A 509 -22.60 32.17 30.66
N SER A 510 -21.54 32.66 30.03
CA SER A 510 -20.43 33.39 30.65
C SER A 510 -19.70 34.28 29.64
N ASP A 511 -18.76 35.09 30.11
CA ASP A 511 -17.90 35.91 29.24
C ASP A 511 -17.07 35.08 28.24
N GLU A 512 -16.77 33.82 28.56
CA GLU A 512 -15.94 32.94 27.73
C GLU A 512 -16.72 32.32 26.57
N ASN A 513 -18.00 31.96 26.78
CA ASN A 513 -18.78 31.23 25.78
C ASN A 513 -19.82 32.09 25.03
N VAL A 514 -20.14 33.31 25.48
CA VAL A 514 -21.16 34.16 24.82
C VAL A 514 -20.86 34.40 23.33
N GLY A 515 -19.58 34.48 22.95
CA GLY A 515 -19.18 34.62 21.55
C GLY A 515 -19.45 33.39 20.69
N SER A 516 -19.57 32.21 21.30
CA SER A 516 -19.88 30.96 20.59
C SER A 516 -21.36 30.83 20.22
N LEU A 517 -22.27 31.59 20.86
CA LEU A 517 -23.70 31.51 20.58
C LEU A 517 -24.02 31.80 19.12
N ALA A 518 -23.39 32.82 18.53
CA ALA A 518 -23.59 33.14 17.11
C ALA A 518 -23.10 32.01 16.17
N TYR A 519 -22.07 31.28 16.57
CA TYR A 519 -21.58 30.12 15.81
C TYR A 519 -22.61 28.99 15.86
N ILE A 520 -23.11 28.65 17.05
CA ILE A 520 -24.16 27.63 17.25
C ILE A 520 -25.42 28.02 16.47
N ASP A 521 -25.82 29.28 16.52
CA ASP A 521 -27.01 29.82 15.86
C ASP A 521 -27.00 29.66 14.33
N SER A 522 -25.83 29.91 13.73
CA SER A 522 -25.61 29.69 12.29
C SER A 522 -25.51 28.20 11.91
N GLY A 523 -25.32 27.33 12.90
CA GLY A 523 -25.23 25.89 12.73
C GLY A 523 -26.59 25.23 12.47
N THR A 524 -26.55 23.95 12.11
CA THR A 524 -27.74 23.14 11.84
C THR A 524 -28.23 22.47 13.13
N TYR A 525 -29.55 22.40 13.32
CA TYR A 525 -30.15 21.61 14.39
C TYR A 525 -29.76 20.12 14.24
N PRO A 526 -29.67 19.32 15.33
CA PRO A 526 -29.24 17.92 15.27
C PRO A 526 -29.99 17.00 14.30
N ASP A 527 -31.20 17.39 13.87
CA ASP A 527 -32.04 16.66 12.90
C ASP A 527 -31.83 17.07 11.43
N HIS A 528 -30.94 18.04 11.19
CA HIS A 528 -30.66 18.65 9.89
C HIS A 528 -31.84 19.33 9.17
N SER A 529 -32.96 19.56 9.85
CA SER A 529 -34.17 20.15 9.25
C SER A 529 -34.09 21.67 9.05
N SER A 530 -33.38 22.38 9.93
CA SER A 530 -33.20 23.83 9.88
C SER A 530 -31.94 24.27 10.64
N SER A 531 -31.55 25.53 10.50
CA SER A 531 -30.59 26.15 11.43
C SER A 531 -31.23 26.49 12.77
N PHE A 532 -30.41 26.69 13.80
CA PHE A 532 -30.85 27.21 15.10
C PHE A 532 -31.45 28.63 14.97
N ARG A 533 -30.91 29.43 14.05
CA ARG A 533 -31.43 30.78 13.73
C ARG A 533 -32.91 30.83 13.35
N MET A 534 -33.44 29.74 12.81
CA MET A 534 -34.85 29.65 12.41
C MET A 534 -35.73 28.96 13.46
N ARG A 535 -35.28 28.89 14.71
CA ARG A 535 -35.97 28.20 15.81
C ARG A 535 -36.04 29.08 17.06
N PRO A 536 -37.08 28.93 17.89
CA PRO A 536 -37.09 29.51 19.22
C PRO A 536 -36.04 28.82 20.09
N ILE A 537 -35.19 29.60 20.75
CA ILE A 537 -34.05 29.10 21.54
C ILE A 537 -34.17 29.34 23.04
N PHE A 538 -35.11 30.19 23.45
CA PHE A 538 -35.35 30.54 24.86
C PHE A 538 -36.58 29.85 25.45
N ALA A 539 -37.49 29.32 24.62
CA ALA A 539 -38.78 28.78 25.04
C ALA A 539 -38.73 27.78 26.21
N LYS A 540 -37.66 26.98 26.28
CA LYS A 540 -37.45 25.95 27.33
C LYS A 540 -36.46 26.40 28.43
N GLU A 541 -35.99 27.64 28.40
CA GLU A 541 -34.98 28.14 29.32
C GLU A 541 -35.56 28.85 30.54
N ASN A 542 -34.81 28.84 31.64
CA ASN A 542 -35.20 29.49 32.88
C ASN A 542 -34.75 30.97 32.89
N PRO A 543 -35.67 31.96 32.88
CA PRO A 543 -35.32 33.37 32.85
C PRO A 543 -34.43 33.80 34.03
N GLN A 544 -34.66 33.23 35.21
CA GLN A 544 -33.91 33.57 36.43
C GLN A 544 -32.46 33.09 36.33
N GLN A 545 -32.23 31.88 35.81
CA GLN A 545 -30.88 31.34 35.62
C GLN A 545 -30.10 32.16 34.57
N LEU A 546 -30.74 32.49 33.44
CA LEU A 546 -30.14 33.36 32.42
C LEU A 546 -29.78 34.73 32.98
N PHE A 547 -30.68 35.34 33.75
CA PHE A 547 -30.43 36.60 34.43
C PHE A 547 -29.25 36.50 35.41
N ASP A 548 -29.18 35.45 36.23
CA ASP A 548 -28.09 35.26 37.18
C ASP A 548 -26.73 35.11 36.51
N SER A 549 -26.68 34.48 35.32
CA SER A 549 -25.49 34.43 34.47
C SER A 549 -25.13 35.81 33.93
N LEU A 550 -26.08 36.50 33.28
CA LEU A 550 -25.88 37.83 32.69
C LEU A 550 -25.46 38.88 33.73
N ARG A 551 -25.97 38.79 34.96
CA ARG A 551 -25.60 39.66 36.08
C ARG A 551 -24.13 39.51 36.49
N LYS A 552 -23.57 38.32 36.36
CA LYS A 552 -22.15 38.03 36.69
C LYS A 552 -21.18 38.40 35.56
N MET A 553 -21.68 38.59 34.35
CA MET A 553 -20.87 38.86 33.17
C MET A 553 -20.34 40.30 33.13
N SER A 554 -19.17 40.46 32.53
CA SER A 554 -18.58 41.76 32.24
C SER A 554 -19.46 42.59 31.28
N ASN A 555 -19.21 43.90 31.23
CA ASN A 555 -19.85 44.78 30.24
C ASN A 555 -19.64 44.27 28.80
N ARG A 556 -18.46 43.71 28.50
CA ARG A 556 -18.16 43.13 27.19
C ARG A 556 -19.07 41.93 26.90
N GLY A 557 -19.23 41.04 27.86
CA GLY A 557 -20.07 39.86 27.72
C GLY A 557 -21.54 40.21 27.53
N ARG A 558 -22.08 41.13 28.35
CA ARG A 558 -23.46 41.62 28.20
C ARG A 558 -23.70 42.27 26.83
N ASN A 559 -22.75 43.06 26.35
CA ASN A 559 -22.84 43.66 25.01
C ASN A 559 -22.76 42.60 23.91
N ALA A 560 -21.91 41.58 24.06
CA ALA A 560 -21.84 40.46 23.12
C ALA A 560 -23.15 39.66 23.08
N PHE A 561 -23.78 39.42 24.24
CA PHE A 561 -25.10 38.78 24.29
C PHE A 561 -26.18 39.61 23.60
N SER A 562 -26.17 40.94 23.80
CA SER A 562 -27.08 41.84 23.09
C SER A 562 -26.87 41.83 21.57
N GLN A 563 -25.61 41.71 21.11
CA GLN A 563 -25.32 41.56 19.68
C GLN A 563 -25.81 40.21 19.13
N PHE A 564 -25.67 39.14 19.93
CA PHE A 564 -26.22 37.84 19.58
C PHE A 564 -27.75 37.89 19.41
N LEU A 565 -28.48 38.53 20.32
CA LEU A 565 -29.93 38.73 20.17
C LEU A 565 -30.27 39.44 18.85
N ALA A 566 -29.51 40.49 18.49
CA ALA A 566 -29.73 41.20 17.23
C ALA A 566 -29.48 40.35 15.99
N TYR A 567 -28.54 39.40 16.06
CA TYR A 567 -28.23 38.48 14.99
C TYR A 567 -29.29 37.38 14.83
N HIS A 568 -29.69 36.76 15.95
CA HIS A 568 -30.68 35.68 15.99
C HIS A 568 -32.06 36.18 15.51
N TYR A 569 -32.52 37.33 16.02
CA TYR A 569 -33.81 37.93 15.69
C TYR A 569 -33.76 38.92 14.49
N GLU A 570 -32.63 38.98 13.78
CA GLU A 570 -32.40 39.80 12.58
C GLU A 570 -32.92 41.25 12.64
N PHE A 571 -32.55 42.03 13.67
CA PHE A 571 -33.12 43.38 13.86
C PHE A 571 -33.00 44.32 12.66
N LEU A 572 -31.96 44.14 11.84
CA LEU A 572 -31.67 45.01 10.68
C LEU A 572 -32.37 44.59 9.38
N VAL A 573 -33.14 43.49 9.41
CA VAL A 573 -33.80 42.94 8.22
C VAL A 573 -35.32 42.99 8.39
N ASN A 574 -36.01 43.51 7.37
CA ASN A 574 -37.46 43.48 7.28
C ASN A 574 -37.91 42.10 6.78
N CYS A 575 -38.29 41.23 7.72
CA CYS A 575 -38.65 39.84 7.45
C CYS A 575 -39.87 39.44 8.29
N ASP A 576 -40.82 38.77 7.64
CA ASP A 576 -41.95 38.11 8.31
C ASP A 576 -41.55 36.67 8.67
N PHE A 577 -41.23 36.46 9.95
CA PHE A 577 -40.94 35.13 10.49
C PHE A 577 -42.21 34.41 10.99
N SER A 578 -43.40 34.96 10.75
CA SER A 578 -44.66 34.46 11.32
C SER A 578 -44.53 34.23 12.83
N ASP A 579 -45.20 33.22 13.38
CA ASP A 579 -45.20 32.91 14.81
C ASP A 579 -43.98 32.05 15.24
N THR A 580 -42.91 31.99 14.43
CA THR A 580 -41.74 31.10 14.68
C THR A 580 -41.11 31.34 16.06
N PHE A 581 -40.95 32.61 16.44
CA PHE A 581 -40.31 33.01 17.70
C PHE A 581 -41.30 33.27 18.84
N LEU A 582 -42.60 33.09 18.61
CA LEU A 582 -43.64 33.27 19.64
C LEU A 582 -43.35 32.46 20.92
N PRO A 583 -42.81 31.22 20.86
CA PRO A 583 -42.48 30.45 22.06
C PRO A 583 -41.43 31.11 22.97
N ASP A 584 -40.57 32.00 22.47
CA ASP A 584 -39.55 32.68 23.27
C ASP A 584 -40.12 33.87 24.08
N HIS A 585 -41.29 34.39 23.69
CA HIS A 585 -41.83 35.66 24.16
C HIS A 585 -41.87 35.77 25.70
N ASP A 586 -42.47 34.79 26.36
CA ASP A 586 -42.69 34.84 27.81
C ASP A 586 -41.37 34.78 28.60
N VAL A 587 -40.38 34.05 28.08
CA VAL A 587 -39.06 33.94 28.69
C VAL A 587 -38.31 35.25 28.53
N LEU A 588 -38.34 35.85 27.34
CA LEU A 588 -37.71 37.14 27.07
C LEU A 588 -38.31 38.28 27.89
N VAL A 589 -39.65 38.34 28.02
CA VAL A 589 -40.35 39.35 28.85
C VAL A 589 -39.89 39.26 30.30
N LYS A 590 -39.90 38.06 30.89
CA LYS A 590 -39.46 37.85 32.27
C LYS A 590 -37.98 38.20 32.45
N LEU A 591 -37.12 37.80 31.51
CA LEU A 591 -35.69 38.11 31.55
C LEU A 591 -35.46 39.62 31.51
N ARG A 592 -36.13 40.33 30.60
CA ARG A 592 -36.04 41.79 30.49
C ARG A 592 -36.45 42.48 31.79
N ASP A 593 -37.54 42.05 32.42
CA ASP A 593 -38.03 42.70 33.64
C ASP A 593 -37.03 42.55 34.80
N LEU A 594 -36.39 41.37 34.94
CA LEU A 594 -35.28 41.16 35.89
C LEU A 594 -34.08 42.07 35.60
N VAL A 595 -33.69 42.20 34.32
CA VAL A 595 -32.60 43.08 33.89
C VAL A 595 -32.93 44.56 34.16
N LYS A 596 -34.18 45.00 33.92
CA LYS A 596 -34.66 46.36 34.20
C LYS A 596 -34.56 46.71 35.68
N GLU A 597 -34.90 45.78 36.58
CA GLU A 597 -34.78 45.99 38.03
C GLU A 597 -33.32 46.12 38.46
N GLU A 598 -32.43 45.22 38.03
CA GLU A 598 -30.99 45.29 38.35
C GLU A 598 -30.37 46.59 37.86
N ALA A 599 -30.73 47.02 36.64
CA ALA A 599 -30.21 48.21 36.00
C ALA A 599 -30.53 49.52 36.77
N LYS A 600 -31.52 49.55 37.68
CA LYS A 600 -31.81 50.74 38.49
C LYS A 600 -30.71 51.05 39.50
N SER A 601 -29.95 50.03 39.92
CA SER A 601 -28.88 50.15 40.92
C SER A 601 -27.50 50.49 40.34
N LYS A 602 -27.37 50.51 39.00
CA LYS A 602 -26.08 50.66 38.30
C LYS A 602 -25.84 52.09 37.84
N VAL A 603 -24.57 52.46 37.67
CA VAL A 603 -24.16 53.80 37.23
C VAL A 603 -23.16 53.76 36.07
N SER A 604 -23.06 54.87 35.34
CA SER A 604 -22.04 55.11 34.31
C SER A 604 -21.97 54.00 33.24
N ILE A 605 -20.79 53.45 32.95
CA ILE A 605 -20.56 52.48 31.87
C ILE A 605 -21.30 51.16 32.13
N GLU A 606 -21.42 50.74 33.39
CA GLU A 606 -22.16 49.53 33.74
C GLU A 606 -23.66 49.69 33.48
N LYS A 607 -24.21 50.87 33.83
CA LYS A 607 -25.59 51.25 33.50
C LYS A 607 -25.83 51.24 31.99
N TRP A 608 -24.93 51.85 31.22
CA TRP A 608 -25.00 51.86 29.76
C TRP A 608 -25.03 50.45 29.16
N SER A 609 -24.22 49.51 29.68
CA SER A 609 -24.24 48.12 29.22
C SER A 609 -25.56 47.40 29.54
N TYR A 610 -26.14 47.63 30.72
CA TYR A 610 -27.47 47.10 31.05
C TYR A 610 -28.58 47.70 30.19
N ASP A 611 -28.55 49.01 29.92
CA ASP A 611 -29.54 49.69 29.09
C ASP A 611 -29.50 49.17 27.64
N GLY A 612 -28.30 48.91 27.09
CA GLY A 612 -28.15 48.26 25.78
C GLY A 612 -28.73 46.85 25.74
N LEU A 613 -28.51 46.03 26.78
CA LEU A 613 -29.12 44.70 26.89
C LEU A 613 -30.65 44.77 26.99
N ILE A 614 -31.19 45.75 27.72
CA ILE A 614 -32.64 45.99 27.81
C ILE A 614 -33.21 46.34 26.43
N GLU A 615 -32.55 47.22 25.68
CA GLU A 615 -32.96 47.55 24.31
C GLU A 615 -32.96 46.32 23.41
N GLY A 616 -31.91 45.50 23.47
CA GLY A 616 -31.83 44.24 22.73
C GLY A 616 -32.96 43.27 23.07
N LEU A 617 -33.30 43.14 24.35
CA LEU A 617 -34.42 42.29 24.79
C LEU A 617 -35.78 42.85 24.38
N ASP A 618 -36.02 44.16 24.49
CA ASP A 618 -37.26 44.80 24.03
C ASP A 618 -37.45 44.59 22.51
N LYS A 619 -36.39 44.71 21.71
CA LYS A 619 -36.40 44.41 20.28
C LYS A 619 -36.65 42.92 19.97
N SER A 620 -36.08 42.02 20.77
CA SER A 620 -36.31 40.58 20.67
C SER A 620 -37.77 40.21 20.96
N ILE A 621 -38.38 40.80 21.99
CA ILE A 621 -39.78 40.57 22.38
C ILE A 621 -40.73 41.05 21.26
N ARG A 622 -40.45 42.21 20.66
CA ARG A 622 -41.22 42.71 19.51
C ARG A 622 -41.15 41.73 18.33
N ARG A 623 -39.96 41.19 18.03
CA ARG A 623 -39.80 40.16 17.00
C ARG A 623 -40.55 38.88 17.35
N ALA A 624 -40.48 38.42 18.60
CA ALA A 624 -41.22 37.26 19.08
C ALA A 624 -42.75 37.44 18.99
N ASN A 625 -43.24 38.68 19.05
CA ASN A 625 -44.64 39.05 18.83
C ASN A 625 -45.02 39.23 17.34
N GLY A 626 -44.14 38.85 16.41
CA GLY A 626 -44.43 38.87 14.97
C GLY A 626 -44.20 40.22 14.29
N GLU A 627 -43.55 41.21 14.94
CA GLU A 627 -43.23 42.48 14.29
C GLU A 627 -42.14 42.28 13.21
N SER A 628 -42.49 42.53 11.94
CA SER A 628 -41.56 42.35 10.82
C SER A 628 -40.48 43.43 10.71
N ARG A 629 -40.74 44.62 11.29
CA ARG A 629 -39.84 45.78 11.25
C ARG A 629 -39.48 46.23 12.67
N ILE A 630 -38.21 46.06 13.01
CA ILE A 630 -37.62 46.50 14.27
C ILE A 630 -36.83 47.79 14.01
N GLU A 631 -37.34 48.92 14.48
CA GLU A 631 -36.64 50.22 14.44
C GLU A 631 -35.71 50.40 15.65
#